data_AF-A0A0F5PE37-F1
#
_entry.id   AF-A0A0F5PE37-F1
#
_cell.length_a   1.000
_cell.length_b   1.000
_cell.length_c   1.000
_cell.angle_alpha   90.00
_cell.angle_beta   90.00
_cell.angle_gamma   90.00
#
_symmetry.space_group_name_H-M   'P 1'
#
loop_
_entity.id
_entity.type
_entity.pdbx_description
1 polymer ?
#
loop_
_entity_poly.entity_id
_entity_poly.type
_entity_poly.pdbx_seq_one_letter_code
_entity_poly.pdbx_strand_id
1 'polypeptide(L)'
;MATFSPETLKRGLSPASGRVVAASLLALAALALLLLVVMMVARTNAARDAALVQEQRSYDIMMLTRSLDASLARSEAALGRYVVNSDRRTGTIYYDEWRRAASHLRELDKLVARRAVQGPLLVELRGLLDAREKELAAAAAFANVGKGWYAIGMYNRAGESPNVAAIDKTLEKISANERERLGRRTEATMLSAERAQSFTTLLSVLGVVLTGLAILLGWLAASAATQRASADRMAEEEGDRAAQLEAAVAERTGELSRANEKLREETETRARAEAQLAQAQKMEAVGKLTGGIAHDFNNMLAVVVGGLDLARRKLAQRSGDVSTYLDGAMEGADRAAALTRRLLSFARAEPLLPDAVQPSKLVTGMNVLLDRTLGERITVRVDVAKARWPIWADAHQLENAILNLAVNARDAMDGAGRLDIAAEDVTIATDDVGGLVAGDYVRINVTDTGCGMPPQVLERAFEPFFTTKPVGKGTGLGLSQIFGFVRQSHGDVRVESAVGKGTTISLYLPRYHGVAGERTAQEGVKIVNSQLGALSILLVEDDPRVQASTRAGLIELGHSVRACSSGDEALEILATGSGFDLMLTDVMMPGMTGPELVSRISRDYPHIVVLFVTGYVGEAGQSDDFAGYEVLRKPFTIAGLGNAIAQAMDRRGKPASSQAA
;
A
#
# COMPACT_ATOMS: atom_id res chain seq x y z
N MET A 1 23.44 -32.18 -12.12
CA MET A 1 22.85 -31.48 -13.27
C MET A 1 22.62 -30.03 -12.86
N ALA A 2 23.56 -29.16 -13.24
CA ALA A 2 23.48 -27.71 -12.99
C ALA A 2 22.83 -27.05 -14.21
N THR A 3 21.72 -26.36 -14.00
CA THR A 3 20.97 -25.63 -15.03
C THR A 3 21.60 -24.27 -15.27
N PHE A 4 22.37 -24.17 -16.36
CA PHE A 4 22.86 -22.90 -16.89
C PHE A 4 21.70 -22.12 -17.55
N SER A 5 21.39 -20.94 -17.01
CA SER A 5 20.43 -20.00 -17.61
C SER A 5 21.15 -19.06 -18.61
N PRO A 6 20.53 -18.71 -19.76
CA PRO A 6 21.17 -18.04 -20.88
C PRO A 6 21.17 -16.50 -20.74
N GLU A 7 21.65 -15.95 -19.63
CA GLU A 7 21.76 -14.48 -19.43
C GLU A 7 23.20 -13.94 -19.41
N THR A 8 24.24 -14.77 -19.51
CA THR A 8 25.63 -14.34 -19.33
C THR A 8 26.43 -14.07 -20.62
N LEU A 9 25.76 -13.94 -21.78
CA LEU A 9 26.42 -13.77 -23.10
C LEU A 9 26.04 -12.48 -23.85
N LYS A 10 25.81 -11.38 -23.12
CA LYS A 10 25.70 -10.01 -23.68
C LYS A 10 26.60 -8.98 -22.99
N ARG A 11 27.75 -9.40 -22.45
CA ARG A 11 28.87 -8.48 -22.14
C ARG A 11 29.87 -8.49 -23.30
N GLY A 12 29.50 -7.86 -24.40
CA GLY A 12 30.38 -7.67 -25.55
C GLY A 12 30.29 -6.23 -26.03
N LEU A 13 31.31 -5.44 -25.66
CA LEU A 13 31.60 -4.06 -26.08
C LEU A 13 30.64 -2.99 -25.55
N SER A 14 31.09 -2.26 -24.53
CA SER A 14 30.46 -1.01 -24.11
C SER A 14 30.41 -0.04 -25.29
N PRO A 15 29.35 0.79 -25.46
CA PRO A 15 29.26 1.76 -26.55
C PRO A 15 30.39 2.82 -26.54
N ALA A 16 31.19 2.88 -25.46
CA ALA A 16 32.42 3.68 -25.40
C ALA A 16 33.56 3.10 -26.26
N SER A 17 33.67 1.76 -26.34
CA SER A 17 34.73 1.09 -27.10
C SER A 17 34.59 1.29 -28.62
N GLY A 18 33.37 1.25 -29.16
CA GLY A 18 33.12 1.50 -30.58
C GLY A 18 33.46 2.92 -31.03
N ARG A 19 33.30 3.92 -30.16
CA ARG A 19 33.64 5.32 -30.44
C ARG A 19 35.14 5.57 -30.47
N VAL A 20 35.88 4.96 -29.55
CA VAL A 20 37.35 5.05 -29.53
C VAL A 20 37.93 4.38 -30.78
N VAL A 21 37.42 3.20 -31.15
CA VAL A 21 37.85 2.49 -32.37
C VAL A 21 37.56 3.31 -33.63
N ALA A 22 36.37 3.92 -33.74
CA ALA A 22 36.02 4.77 -34.87
C ALA A 22 36.91 6.02 -34.98
N ALA A 23 37.22 6.68 -33.85
CA ALA A 23 38.10 7.84 -33.82
C ALA A 23 39.54 7.47 -34.22
N SER A 24 40.06 6.33 -33.74
CA SER A 24 41.38 5.84 -34.13
C SER A 24 41.47 5.49 -35.61
N LEU A 25 40.43 4.88 -36.19
CA LEU A 25 40.38 4.58 -37.62
C LEU A 25 40.39 5.84 -38.48
N LEU A 26 39.68 6.89 -38.06
CA LEU A 26 39.68 8.18 -38.77
C LEU A 26 41.02 8.90 -38.72
N ALA A 27 41.68 8.89 -37.57
CA ALA A 27 43.03 9.45 -37.43
C ALA A 27 44.04 8.72 -38.34
N LEU A 28 43.94 7.39 -38.42
CA LEU A 28 44.80 6.56 -39.24
C LEU A 28 44.54 6.78 -40.75
N ALA A 29 43.28 6.94 -41.15
CA ALA A 29 42.90 7.30 -42.52
C ALA A 29 43.42 8.70 -42.91
N ALA A 30 43.32 9.68 -42.02
CA ALA A 30 43.84 11.03 -42.25
C ALA A 30 45.37 11.05 -42.39
N LEU A 31 46.10 10.26 -41.59
CA LEU A 31 47.55 10.12 -41.69
C LEU A 31 47.97 9.45 -43.01
N ALA A 32 47.26 8.40 -43.42
CA ALA A 32 47.50 7.73 -44.70
C ALA A 32 47.27 8.69 -45.88
N LEU A 33 46.20 9.51 -45.83
CA LEU A 33 45.91 10.53 -46.83
C LEU A 33 47.06 11.55 -46.94
N LEU A 34 47.57 12.04 -45.81
CA LEU A 34 48.66 13.01 -45.76
C LEU A 34 49.95 12.44 -46.37
N LEU A 35 50.33 11.21 -46.00
CA LEU A 35 51.50 10.53 -46.56
C LEU A 35 51.38 10.37 -48.08
N LEU A 36 50.18 10.10 -48.57
CA LEU A 36 49.90 9.94 -49.99
C LEU A 36 50.05 11.26 -50.75
N VAL A 37 49.57 12.38 -50.20
CA VAL A 37 49.80 13.74 -50.74
C VAL A 37 51.30 14.03 -50.83
N VAL A 38 52.04 13.81 -49.74
CA VAL A 38 53.47 14.11 -49.67
C VAL A 38 54.26 13.29 -50.70
N MET A 39 53.98 12.00 -50.81
CA MET A 39 54.63 11.13 -51.79
C MET A 39 54.32 11.53 -53.24
N MET A 40 53.08 11.95 -53.50
CA MET A 40 52.66 12.43 -54.83
C MET A 40 53.39 13.73 -55.22
N VAL A 41 53.47 14.71 -54.31
CA VAL A 41 54.19 15.97 -54.54
C VAL A 41 55.67 15.70 -54.81
N ALA A 42 56.29 14.84 -54.00
CA ALA A 42 57.70 14.47 -54.18
C ALA A 42 57.96 13.82 -55.55
N ARG A 43 57.11 12.87 -55.98
CA ARG A 43 57.23 12.23 -57.30
C ARG A 43 57.00 13.21 -58.45
N THR A 44 56.02 14.09 -58.32
CA THR A 44 55.68 15.07 -59.36
C THR A 44 56.81 16.10 -59.53
N ASN A 45 57.41 16.56 -58.44
CA ASN A 45 58.56 17.46 -58.48
C ASN A 45 59.78 16.80 -59.13
N ALA A 46 60.12 15.57 -58.74
CA ALA A 46 61.24 14.85 -59.34
C ALA A 46 61.04 14.60 -60.85
N ALA A 47 59.82 14.29 -61.28
CA ALA A 47 59.48 14.12 -62.69
C ALA A 47 59.60 15.45 -63.48
N ARG A 48 59.17 16.56 -62.88
CA ARG A 48 59.29 17.90 -63.47
C ARG A 48 60.75 18.33 -63.63
N ASP A 49 61.57 18.14 -62.61
CA ASP A 49 62.99 18.51 -62.65
C ASP A 49 63.74 17.70 -63.73
N ALA A 50 63.46 16.40 -63.84
CA ALA A 50 64.04 15.55 -64.88
C ALA A 50 63.60 15.97 -66.29
N ALA A 51 62.35 16.41 -66.46
CA ALA A 51 61.84 16.91 -67.74
C ALA A 51 62.56 18.20 -68.17
N LEU A 52 62.73 19.17 -67.26
CA LEU A 52 63.40 20.44 -67.52
C LEU A 52 64.86 20.26 -67.98
N VAL A 53 65.62 19.38 -67.31
CA VAL A 53 67.02 19.10 -67.70
C VAL A 53 67.12 18.50 -69.10
N GLN A 54 66.13 17.70 -69.52
CA GLN A 54 66.11 17.07 -70.84
C GLN A 54 65.63 18.03 -71.94
N GLU A 55 64.68 18.91 -71.62
CA GLU A 55 64.23 19.98 -72.50
C GLU A 55 65.38 20.95 -72.82
N GLN A 56 66.12 21.40 -71.79
CA GLN A 56 67.29 22.25 -71.95
C GLN A 56 68.33 21.62 -72.89
N ARG A 57 68.66 20.33 -72.68
CA ARG A 57 69.60 19.60 -73.56
C ARG A 57 69.13 19.52 -75.02
N SER A 58 67.82 19.42 -75.26
CA SER A 58 67.25 19.37 -76.61
C SER A 58 67.44 20.72 -77.31
N TYR A 59 67.18 21.83 -76.60
CA TYR A 59 67.45 23.18 -77.10
C TYR A 59 68.94 23.43 -77.35
N ASP A 60 69.83 22.98 -76.46
CA ASP A 60 71.28 23.13 -76.63
C ASP A 60 71.78 22.44 -77.92
N ILE A 61 71.30 21.23 -78.22
CA ILE A 61 71.64 20.48 -79.46
C ILE A 61 71.15 21.25 -80.70
N MET A 62 69.91 21.74 -80.69
CA MET A 62 69.36 22.52 -81.81
C MET A 62 70.14 23.83 -82.03
N MET A 63 70.50 24.52 -80.95
CA MET A 63 71.28 25.76 -80.99
C MET A 63 72.70 25.51 -81.52
N LEU A 64 73.37 24.46 -81.06
CA LEU A 64 74.71 24.08 -81.53
C LEU A 64 74.71 23.67 -83.00
N THR A 65 73.69 22.94 -83.45
CA THR A 65 73.54 22.55 -84.86
C THR A 65 73.40 23.78 -85.76
N ARG A 66 72.60 24.77 -85.35
CA ARG A 66 72.45 26.05 -86.07
C ARG A 66 73.71 26.92 -86.03
N SER A 67 74.42 26.94 -84.90
CA SER A 67 75.69 27.68 -84.76
C SER A 67 76.81 27.06 -85.60
N LEU A 68 76.85 25.73 -85.70
CA LEU A 68 77.75 24.99 -86.58
C LEU A 68 77.51 25.36 -88.04
N ASP A 69 76.27 25.22 -88.50
CA ASP A 69 75.84 25.60 -89.86
C ASP A 69 76.23 27.05 -90.20
N ALA A 70 75.87 28.00 -89.33
CA ALA A 70 76.18 29.41 -89.54
C ALA A 70 77.70 29.71 -89.57
N SER A 71 78.50 28.98 -88.79
CA SER A 71 79.97 29.15 -88.78
C SER A 71 80.61 28.58 -90.04
N LEU A 72 80.10 27.45 -90.57
CA LEU A 72 80.53 26.90 -91.85
C LEU A 72 80.21 27.86 -93.00
N ALA A 73 78.98 28.35 -93.07
CA ALA A 73 78.58 29.32 -94.09
C ALA A 73 79.44 30.59 -94.07
N ARG A 74 79.74 31.14 -92.88
CA ARG A 74 80.63 32.30 -92.73
C ARG A 74 82.07 31.99 -93.11
N SER A 75 82.58 30.81 -92.74
CA SER A 75 83.91 30.34 -93.12
C SER A 75 84.04 30.24 -94.63
N GLU A 76 83.10 29.57 -95.30
CA GLU A 76 83.10 29.40 -96.76
C GLU A 76 82.95 30.74 -97.49
N ALA A 77 82.10 31.64 -97.01
CA ALA A 77 81.96 32.98 -97.58
C ALA A 77 83.24 33.82 -97.40
N ALA A 78 83.94 33.67 -96.27
CA ALA A 78 85.24 34.32 -96.06
C ALA A 78 86.31 33.74 -96.99
N LEU A 79 86.34 32.43 -97.21
CA LEU A 79 87.25 31.82 -98.17
C LEU A 79 86.98 32.30 -99.60
N GLY A 80 85.71 32.40 -100.01
CA GLY A 80 85.34 32.93 -101.32
C GLY A 80 85.87 34.36 -101.53
N ARG A 81 85.73 35.23 -100.52
CA ARG A 81 86.32 36.58 -100.57
C ARG A 81 87.85 36.53 -100.59
N TYR A 82 88.47 35.68 -99.77
CA TYR A 82 89.93 35.56 -99.66
C TYR A 82 90.57 35.13 -100.99
N VAL A 83 89.93 34.18 -101.68
CA VAL A 83 90.37 33.68 -102.97
C VAL A 83 90.32 34.76 -104.06
N VAL A 84 89.36 35.69 -103.98
CA VAL A 84 89.20 36.80 -104.94
C VAL A 84 90.17 37.95 -104.65
N ASN A 85 90.28 38.39 -103.40
CA ASN A 85 91.03 39.59 -103.04
C ASN A 85 92.48 39.33 -102.57
N SER A 86 92.82 38.07 -102.23
CA SER A 86 94.11 37.68 -101.63
C SER A 86 94.47 38.45 -100.33
N ASP A 87 93.48 39.01 -99.64
CA ASP A 87 93.67 39.74 -98.39
C ASP A 87 93.88 38.78 -97.21
N ARG A 88 95.06 38.83 -96.60
CA ARG A 88 95.42 37.99 -95.44
C ARG A 88 94.42 38.10 -94.29
N ARG A 89 93.81 39.27 -94.07
CA ARG A 89 92.80 39.46 -93.00
C ARG A 89 91.52 38.68 -93.30
N THR A 90 91.14 38.56 -94.57
CA THR A 90 90.01 37.72 -94.98
C THR A 90 90.34 36.23 -94.81
N GLY A 91 91.57 35.83 -95.11
CA GLY A 91 92.06 34.46 -94.87
C GLY A 91 92.03 34.05 -93.39
N THR A 92 92.38 34.95 -92.47
CA THR A 92 92.27 34.67 -91.03
C THR A 92 90.83 34.42 -90.58
N ILE A 93 89.85 35.14 -91.13
CA ILE A 93 88.42 34.95 -90.80
C ILE A 93 87.95 33.56 -91.21
N TYR A 94 88.39 33.05 -92.37
CA TYR A 94 88.09 31.68 -92.80
C TYR A 94 88.53 30.64 -91.75
N TYR A 95 89.81 30.68 -91.35
CA TYR A 95 90.36 29.73 -90.39
C TYR A 95 89.75 29.88 -88.99
N ASP A 96 89.41 31.10 -88.58
CA ASP A 96 88.77 31.34 -87.29
C ASP A 96 87.33 30.80 -87.25
N GLU A 97 86.53 31.06 -88.29
CA GLU A 97 85.17 30.51 -88.39
C GLU A 97 85.17 29.00 -88.57
N TRP A 98 86.16 28.43 -89.28
CA TRP A 98 86.33 26.96 -89.36
C TRP A 98 86.66 26.36 -87.99
N ARG A 99 87.55 26.99 -87.23
CA ARG A 99 87.86 26.57 -85.85
C ARG A 99 86.65 26.67 -84.92
N ARG A 100 85.81 27.69 -85.09
CA ARG A 100 84.53 27.84 -84.36
C ARG A 100 83.55 26.72 -84.72
N ALA A 101 83.37 26.43 -86.01
CA ALA A 101 82.58 25.30 -86.48
C ALA A 101 83.07 23.99 -85.87
N ALA A 102 84.38 23.72 -85.92
CA ALA A 102 84.96 22.52 -85.29
C ALA A 102 84.74 22.47 -83.77
N SER A 103 84.66 23.62 -83.09
CA SER A 103 84.33 23.68 -81.66
C SER A 103 82.87 23.34 -81.39
N HIS A 104 81.94 23.90 -82.16
CA HIS A 104 80.52 23.57 -82.05
C HIS A 104 80.27 22.08 -82.34
N LEU A 105 80.99 21.49 -83.30
CA LEU A 105 80.92 20.04 -83.56
C LEU A 105 81.40 19.22 -82.36
N ARG A 106 82.49 19.61 -81.69
CA ARG A 106 82.97 18.93 -80.48
C ARG A 106 82.00 19.05 -79.31
N GLU A 107 81.33 20.19 -79.16
CA GLU A 107 80.29 20.38 -78.13
C GLU A 107 79.05 19.55 -78.43
N LEU A 108 78.62 19.51 -79.70
CA LEU A 108 77.54 18.65 -80.15
C LEU A 108 77.87 17.17 -79.90
N ASP A 109 79.11 16.75 -80.11
CA ASP A 109 79.61 15.40 -79.81
C ASP A 109 79.45 15.02 -78.35
N LYS A 110 79.82 15.91 -77.42
CA LYS A 110 79.62 15.66 -75.98
C LYS A 110 78.16 15.42 -75.60
N LEU A 111 77.23 16.09 -76.27
CA LEU A 111 75.80 15.98 -75.97
C LEU A 111 75.13 14.77 -76.64
N VAL A 112 75.70 14.28 -77.74
CA VAL A 112 75.00 13.38 -78.67
C VAL A 112 75.69 12.03 -78.87
N ALA A 113 77.01 11.91 -78.66
CA ALA A 113 77.82 10.73 -79.05
C ALA A 113 77.28 9.37 -78.56
N ARG A 114 76.61 9.32 -77.41
CA ARG A 114 76.08 8.07 -76.81
C ARG A 114 74.65 7.75 -77.20
N ARG A 115 74.02 8.53 -78.10
CA ARG A 115 72.62 8.34 -78.51
C ARG A 115 72.55 7.41 -79.72
N ALA A 116 71.76 6.33 -79.61
CA ALA A 116 71.66 5.27 -80.64
C ALA A 116 71.33 5.77 -82.06
N VAL A 117 70.52 6.84 -82.18
CA VAL A 117 70.08 7.36 -83.49
C VAL A 117 70.95 8.52 -83.99
N GLN A 118 71.47 9.36 -83.09
CA GLN A 118 72.20 10.57 -83.48
C GLN A 118 73.72 10.39 -83.51
N GLY A 119 74.27 9.42 -82.78
CA GLY A 119 75.69 9.07 -82.84
C GLY A 119 76.17 8.76 -84.27
N PRO A 120 75.46 7.90 -85.03
CA PRO A 120 75.81 7.62 -86.43
C PRO A 120 75.75 8.87 -87.33
N LEU A 121 74.72 9.71 -87.17
CA LEU A 121 74.57 10.96 -87.94
C LEU A 121 75.72 11.94 -87.65
N LEU A 122 76.22 11.96 -86.42
CA LEU A 122 77.34 12.81 -86.05
C LEU A 122 78.67 12.30 -86.61
N VAL A 123 78.87 10.98 -86.65
CA VAL A 123 80.04 10.37 -87.31
C VAL A 123 80.01 10.68 -88.82
N GLU A 124 78.84 10.59 -89.45
CA GLU A 124 78.62 10.98 -90.85
C GLU A 124 78.95 12.47 -91.05
N LEU A 125 78.40 13.36 -90.23
CA LEU A 125 78.66 14.81 -90.29
C LEU A 125 80.14 15.13 -90.13
N ARG A 126 80.84 14.47 -89.19
CA ARG A 126 82.28 14.66 -88.99
C ARG A 126 83.08 14.23 -90.22
N GLY A 127 82.75 13.08 -90.80
CA GLY A 127 83.40 12.61 -92.03
C GLY A 127 83.19 13.57 -93.20
N LEU A 128 81.97 14.11 -93.33
CA LEU A 128 81.65 15.11 -94.34
C LEU A 128 82.39 16.43 -94.12
N LEU A 129 82.52 16.90 -92.87
CA LEU A 129 83.28 18.12 -92.56
C LEU A 129 84.78 17.96 -92.77
N ASP A 130 85.36 16.80 -92.41
CA ASP A 130 86.77 16.50 -92.68
C ASP A 130 87.04 16.41 -94.20
N ALA A 131 86.10 15.88 -94.98
CA ALA A 131 86.17 15.88 -96.44
C ALA A 131 86.05 17.30 -97.00
N ARG A 132 85.12 18.09 -96.46
CA ARG A 132 84.90 19.49 -96.83
C ARG A 132 86.11 20.37 -96.56
N GLU A 133 86.81 20.15 -95.44
CA GLU A 133 88.06 20.85 -95.13
C GLU A 133 89.10 20.62 -96.21
N LYS A 134 89.27 19.36 -96.66
CA LYS A 134 90.26 19.00 -97.68
C LYS A 134 89.94 19.61 -99.05
N GLU A 135 88.67 19.69 -99.42
CA GLU A 135 88.21 20.35 -100.66
C GLU A 135 88.58 21.84 -100.66
N LEU A 136 88.31 22.51 -99.54
CA LEU A 136 88.56 23.95 -99.39
C LEU A 136 90.04 24.29 -99.13
N ALA A 137 90.79 23.37 -98.51
CA ALA A 137 92.21 23.56 -98.19
C ALA A 137 93.07 23.83 -99.43
N ALA A 138 92.77 23.17 -100.56
CA ALA A 138 93.47 23.43 -101.81
C ALA A 138 93.26 24.87 -102.28
N ALA A 139 92.01 25.36 -102.27
CA ALA A 139 91.68 26.74 -102.64
C ALA A 139 92.34 27.76 -101.70
N ALA A 140 92.32 27.50 -100.39
CA ALA A 140 92.97 28.34 -99.38
C ALA A 140 94.50 28.40 -99.54
N ALA A 141 95.15 27.26 -99.82
CA ALA A 141 96.59 27.19 -100.05
C ALA A 141 97.03 27.96 -101.30
N PHE A 142 96.29 27.84 -102.42
CA PHE A 142 96.59 28.59 -103.64
C PHE A 142 96.38 30.10 -103.48
N ALA A 143 95.36 30.52 -102.71
CA ALA A 143 95.15 31.92 -102.36
C ALA A 143 96.35 32.50 -101.57
N ASN A 144 96.91 31.72 -100.63
CA ASN A 144 98.06 32.15 -99.82
C ASN A 144 99.36 32.34 -100.64
N VAL A 145 99.54 31.60 -101.74
CA VAL A 145 100.71 31.68 -102.62
C VAL A 145 100.56 32.80 -103.68
N GLY A 146 99.48 33.58 -103.64
CA GLY A 146 99.26 34.71 -104.56
C GLY A 146 98.82 34.31 -105.98
N LYS A 147 98.32 33.08 -106.17
CA LYS A 147 97.85 32.57 -107.47
C LYS A 147 96.32 32.66 -107.60
N GLY A 148 95.79 33.89 -107.60
CA GLY A 148 94.35 34.18 -107.50
C GLY A 148 93.45 33.45 -108.50
N TRP A 149 93.83 33.36 -109.78
CA TRP A 149 92.97 32.71 -110.80
C TRP A 149 92.77 31.21 -110.57
N TYR A 150 93.83 30.49 -110.19
CA TYR A 150 93.75 29.05 -109.91
C TYR A 150 92.96 28.76 -108.62
N ALA A 151 93.06 29.65 -107.63
CA ALA A 151 92.32 29.54 -106.39
C ALA A 151 90.80 29.67 -106.60
N ILE A 152 90.35 30.59 -107.48
CA ILE A 152 88.91 30.77 -107.82
C ILE A 152 88.34 29.51 -108.46
N GLY A 153 89.06 28.90 -109.42
CA GLY A 153 88.61 27.68 -110.07
C GLY A 153 88.50 26.48 -109.11
N MET A 154 89.43 26.36 -108.17
CA MET A 154 89.38 25.32 -107.13
C MET A 154 88.24 25.57 -106.11
N TYR A 155 88.00 26.83 -105.74
CA TYR A 155 86.89 27.20 -104.86
C TYR A 155 85.53 26.92 -105.52
N ASN A 156 85.34 27.30 -106.79
CA ASN A 156 84.09 27.04 -107.52
C ASN A 156 83.84 25.53 -107.65
N ARG A 157 84.88 24.74 -107.98
CA ARG A 157 84.78 23.27 -108.02
C ARG A 157 84.43 22.67 -106.66
N ALA A 158 84.99 23.20 -105.58
CA ALA A 158 84.61 22.80 -104.23
C ALA A 158 83.14 23.18 -103.95
N GLY A 159 82.67 24.34 -104.40
CA GLY A 159 81.26 24.76 -104.30
C GLY A 159 80.26 23.80 -104.95
N GLU A 160 80.67 23.10 -106.03
CA GLU A 160 79.86 22.09 -106.72
C GLU A 160 79.91 20.69 -106.07
N SER A 161 80.64 20.53 -104.95
CA SER A 161 80.76 19.23 -104.27
C SER A 161 79.41 18.76 -103.69
N PRO A 162 79.05 17.47 -103.85
CA PRO A 162 77.87 16.90 -103.21
C PRO A 162 77.96 16.93 -101.67
N ASN A 163 79.14 17.14 -101.10
CA ASN A 163 79.36 17.22 -99.66
C ASN A 163 78.63 18.42 -99.01
N VAL A 164 78.40 19.52 -99.73
CA VAL A 164 77.65 20.69 -99.22
C VAL A 164 76.21 20.29 -98.87
N ALA A 165 75.49 19.74 -99.85
CA ALA A 165 74.12 19.28 -99.65
C ALA A 165 74.03 18.13 -98.64
N ALA A 166 75.06 17.28 -98.55
CA ALA A 166 75.12 16.20 -97.57
C ALA A 166 75.29 16.71 -96.12
N ILE A 167 76.08 17.78 -95.91
CA ILE A 167 76.25 18.42 -94.60
C ILE A 167 74.91 19.01 -94.14
N ASP A 168 74.28 19.83 -94.98
CA ASP A 168 73.00 20.48 -94.66
C ASP A 168 71.92 19.45 -94.33
N LYS A 169 71.81 18.40 -95.16
CA LYS A 169 70.86 17.30 -94.94
C LYS A 169 71.13 16.55 -93.63
N THR A 170 72.39 16.40 -93.24
CA THR A 170 72.75 15.71 -92.00
C THR A 170 72.45 16.58 -90.77
N LEU A 171 72.75 17.88 -90.83
CA LEU A 171 72.38 18.86 -89.80
C LEU A 171 70.85 18.97 -89.64
N GLU A 172 70.11 18.95 -90.74
CA GLU A 172 68.64 18.95 -90.73
C GLU A 172 68.10 17.67 -90.08
N LYS A 173 68.63 16.49 -90.43
CA LYS A 173 68.26 15.21 -89.77
C LYS A 173 68.49 15.24 -88.27
N ILE A 174 69.64 15.78 -87.81
CA ILE A 174 69.95 15.91 -86.38
C ILE A 174 68.92 16.84 -85.71
N SER A 175 68.65 18.01 -86.29
CA SER A 175 67.67 18.97 -85.77
C SER A 175 66.23 18.47 -85.80
N ALA A 176 65.83 17.72 -86.83
CA ALA A 176 64.50 17.13 -86.96
C ALA A 176 64.28 16.01 -85.94
N ASN A 177 65.29 15.17 -85.72
CA ASN A 177 65.24 14.11 -84.71
C ASN A 177 65.07 14.68 -83.30
N GLU A 178 65.78 15.75 -82.96
CA GLU A 178 65.65 16.37 -81.62
C GLU A 178 64.28 17.07 -81.46
N ARG A 179 63.76 17.74 -82.50
CA ARG A 179 62.41 18.33 -82.50
C ARG A 179 61.31 17.29 -82.28
N GLU A 180 61.37 16.17 -82.98
CA GLU A 180 60.39 15.08 -82.84
C GLU A 180 60.42 14.47 -81.43
N ARG A 181 61.63 14.29 -80.86
CA ARG A 181 61.79 13.78 -79.50
C ARG A 181 61.28 14.74 -78.45
N LEU A 182 61.49 16.04 -78.63
CA LEU A 182 60.93 17.05 -77.75
C LEU A 182 59.39 17.00 -77.80
N GLY A 183 58.79 16.97 -79.00
CA GLY A 183 57.34 16.88 -79.20
C GLY A 183 56.69 15.67 -78.52
N ARG A 184 57.20 14.45 -78.77
CA ARG A 184 56.67 13.21 -78.14
C ARG A 184 56.77 13.24 -76.61
N ARG A 185 57.78 13.94 -76.06
CA ARG A 185 57.96 14.03 -74.60
C ARG A 185 57.05 15.08 -73.98
N THR A 186 56.89 16.24 -74.62
CA THR A 186 55.93 17.25 -74.17
C THR A 186 54.52 16.67 -74.07
N GLU A 187 54.11 15.86 -75.04
CA GLU A 187 52.82 15.14 -75.02
C GLU A 187 52.72 14.12 -73.87
N ALA A 188 53.78 13.34 -73.63
CA ALA A 188 53.82 12.40 -72.50
C ALA A 188 53.78 13.12 -71.13
N THR A 189 54.45 14.27 -71.00
CA THR A 189 54.41 15.08 -69.78
C THR A 189 53.01 15.66 -69.55
N MET A 190 52.31 16.12 -70.59
CA MET A 190 50.91 16.58 -70.48
C MET A 190 49.98 15.46 -69.99
N LEU A 191 50.06 14.27 -70.58
CA LEU A 191 49.26 13.11 -70.15
C LEU A 191 49.55 12.70 -68.69
N SER A 192 50.81 12.80 -68.27
CA SER A 192 51.19 12.52 -66.88
C SER A 192 50.68 13.58 -65.90
N ALA A 193 50.64 14.85 -66.31
CA ALA A 193 50.13 15.96 -65.51
C ALA A 193 48.62 15.86 -65.30
N GLU A 194 47.84 15.48 -66.32
CA GLU A 194 46.39 15.26 -66.19
C GLU A 194 46.05 14.12 -65.22
N ARG A 195 46.82 13.03 -65.24
CA ARG A 195 46.65 11.92 -64.29
C ARG A 195 46.99 12.35 -62.86
N ALA A 196 48.07 13.10 -62.67
CA ALA A 196 48.45 13.64 -61.36
C ALA A 196 47.38 14.61 -60.82
N GLN A 197 46.82 15.45 -61.70
CA GLN A 197 45.76 16.39 -61.34
C GLN A 197 44.47 15.66 -60.91
N SER A 198 44.04 14.67 -61.69
CA SER A 198 42.84 13.88 -61.37
C SER A 198 42.97 13.16 -60.02
N PHE A 199 44.16 12.61 -59.77
CA PHE A 199 44.47 11.93 -58.51
C PHE A 199 44.53 12.91 -57.32
N THR A 200 45.06 14.12 -57.53
CA THR A 200 45.03 15.20 -56.52
C THR A 200 43.59 15.57 -56.15
N THR A 201 42.71 15.74 -57.15
CA THR A 201 41.30 16.07 -56.92
C THR A 201 40.57 14.99 -56.13
N LEU A 202 40.78 13.71 -56.46
CA LEU A 202 40.20 12.59 -55.70
C LEU A 202 40.65 12.61 -54.23
N LEU A 203 41.93 12.87 -53.98
CA LEU A 203 42.50 12.93 -52.64
C LEU A 203 41.95 14.11 -51.84
N SER A 204 41.75 15.27 -52.48
CA SER A 204 41.12 16.45 -51.86
C SER A 204 39.66 16.18 -51.49
N VAL A 205 38.87 15.54 -52.36
CA VAL A 205 37.47 15.18 -52.07
C VAL A 205 37.40 14.20 -50.90
N LEU A 206 38.27 13.17 -50.88
CA LEU A 206 38.35 12.23 -49.76
C LEU A 206 38.71 12.94 -48.45
N GLY A 207 39.62 13.92 -48.48
CA GLY A 207 39.95 14.76 -47.33
C GLY A 207 38.74 15.50 -46.77
N VAL A 208 37.96 16.18 -47.61
CA VAL A 208 36.76 16.91 -47.20
C VAL A 208 35.73 15.98 -46.55
N VAL A 209 35.50 14.80 -47.13
CA VAL A 209 34.56 13.80 -46.59
C VAL A 209 35.00 13.32 -45.19
N LEU A 210 36.30 13.03 -45.01
CA LEU A 210 36.84 12.60 -43.72
C LEU A 210 36.73 13.70 -42.65
N THR A 211 36.97 14.96 -43.01
CA THR A 211 36.80 16.10 -42.09
C THR A 211 35.33 16.25 -41.67
N GLY A 212 34.39 16.15 -42.62
CA GLY A 212 32.96 16.19 -42.31
C GLY A 212 32.51 15.08 -41.35
N LEU A 213 32.99 13.86 -41.57
CA LEU A 213 32.71 12.71 -40.71
C LEU A 213 33.29 12.90 -39.30
N ALA A 214 34.50 13.45 -39.17
CA ALA A 214 35.11 13.76 -37.88
C ALA A 214 34.30 14.80 -37.08
N ILE A 215 33.83 15.87 -37.73
CA ILE A 215 32.97 16.89 -37.11
C ILE A 215 31.66 16.27 -36.63
N LEU A 216 31.00 15.45 -37.46
CA LEU A 216 29.75 14.77 -37.10
C LEU A 216 29.92 13.86 -35.89
N LEU A 217 30.98 13.07 -35.85
CA LEU A 217 31.28 12.20 -34.69
C LEU A 217 31.60 12.99 -33.43
N GLY A 218 32.31 14.13 -33.56
CA GLY A 218 32.56 15.05 -32.45
C GLY A 218 31.26 15.61 -31.88
N TRP A 219 30.33 16.05 -32.74
CA TRP A 219 29.02 16.54 -32.32
C TRP A 219 28.15 15.47 -31.66
N LEU A 220 28.14 14.24 -32.19
CA LEU A 220 27.45 13.09 -31.58
C LEU A 220 28.04 12.67 -30.23
N ALA A 221 29.37 12.79 -30.06
CA ALA A 221 30.02 12.51 -28.79
C ALA A 221 29.67 13.58 -27.74
N ALA A 222 29.72 14.87 -28.12
CA ALA A 222 29.38 15.98 -27.25
C ALA A 222 27.91 15.93 -26.80
N SER A 223 26.97 15.72 -27.73
CA SER A 223 25.53 15.61 -27.42
C SER A 223 25.21 14.42 -26.51
N ALA A 224 25.88 13.28 -26.70
CA ALA A 224 25.72 12.13 -25.81
C ALA A 224 26.29 12.39 -24.41
N ALA A 225 27.38 13.16 -24.29
CA ALA A 225 27.94 13.53 -23.00
C ALA A 225 27.02 14.50 -22.25
N THR A 226 26.43 15.47 -22.94
CA THR A 226 25.46 16.40 -22.32
C THR A 226 24.19 15.70 -21.88
N GLN A 227 23.68 14.74 -22.67
CA GLN A 227 22.50 13.95 -22.29
C GLN A 227 22.73 13.09 -21.03
N ARG A 228 23.92 12.48 -20.91
CA ARG A 228 24.27 11.71 -19.70
C ARG A 228 24.34 12.62 -18.47
N ALA A 229 25.04 13.75 -18.59
CA ALA A 229 25.14 14.71 -17.50
C ALA A 229 23.78 15.27 -17.05
N SER A 230 22.83 15.48 -17.98
CA SER A 230 21.47 15.90 -17.60
C SER A 230 20.68 14.78 -16.94
N ALA A 231 20.82 13.53 -17.38
CA ALA A 231 20.13 12.39 -16.79
C ALA A 231 20.61 12.11 -15.36
N ASP A 232 21.92 12.21 -15.12
CA ASP A 232 22.50 12.02 -13.79
C ASP A 232 22.00 13.10 -12.80
N ARG A 233 21.93 14.37 -13.23
CA ARG A 233 21.38 15.47 -12.42
C ARG A 233 19.91 15.26 -12.07
N MET A 234 19.10 14.84 -13.04
CA MET A 234 17.67 14.54 -12.79
C MET A 234 17.51 13.40 -11.80
N ALA A 235 18.34 12.36 -11.89
CA ALA A 235 18.31 11.24 -10.95
C ALA A 235 18.73 11.65 -9.53
N GLU A 236 19.73 12.53 -9.38
CA GLU A 236 20.11 13.11 -8.08
C GLU A 236 18.98 13.95 -7.49
N GLU A 237 18.35 14.85 -8.28
CA GLU A 237 17.23 15.68 -7.81
C GLU A 237 16.01 14.85 -7.40
N GLU A 238 15.70 13.78 -8.14
CA GLU A 238 14.62 12.83 -7.77
C GLU A 238 14.97 12.07 -6.49
N GLY A 239 16.21 11.63 -6.32
CA GLY A 239 16.71 10.98 -5.10
C GLY A 239 16.62 11.90 -3.88
N ASP A 240 17.04 13.15 -4.00
CA ASP A 240 16.96 14.15 -2.93
C ASP A 240 15.51 14.45 -2.54
N ARG A 241 14.60 14.59 -3.52
CA ARG A 241 13.17 14.78 -3.25
C ARG A 241 12.56 13.57 -2.56
N ALA A 242 12.90 12.36 -2.98
CA ALA A 242 12.44 11.14 -2.34
C ALA A 242 12.91 11.05 -0.88
N ALA A 243 14.19 11.36 -0.61
CA ALA A 243 14.74 11.40 0.74
C ALA A 243 14.07 12.46 1.63
N GLN A 244 13.78 13.65 1.09
CA GLN A 244 13.03 14.70 1.81
C GLN A 244 11.60 14.28 2.13
N LEU A 245 10.91 13.62 1.19
CA LEU A 245 9.57 13.07 1.41
C LEU A 245 9.58 11.98 2.48
N GLU A 246 10.53 11.04 2.43
CA GLU A 246 10.67 10.00 3.44
C GLU A 246 10.94 10.60 4.84
N ALA A 247 11.81 11.60 4.93
CA ALA A 247 12.07 12.30 6.19
C ALA A 247 10.81 13.02 6.73
N ALA A 248 10.07 13.71 5.86
CA ALA A 248 8.83 14.41 6.23
C ALA A 248 7.72 13.43 6.65
N VAL A 249 7.60 12.28 5.96
CA VAL A 249 6.66 11.21 6.32
C VAL A 249 7.05 10.60 7.66
N ALA A 250 8.33 10.33 7.90
CA ALA A 250 8.81 9.80 9.17
C ALA A 250 8.55 10.76 10.34
N GLU A 251 8.79 12.06 10.13
CA GLU A 251 8.49 13.11 11.12
C GLU A 251 6.99 13.17 11.43
N ARG A 252 6.14 13.27 10.41
CA ARG A 252 4.67 13.29 10.57
C ARG A 252 4.12 12.04 11.21
N THR A 253 4.66 10.87 10.86
CA THR A 253 4.24 9.60 11.47
C THR A 253 4.64 9.55 12.95
N GLY A 254 5.82 10.08 13.30
CA GLY A 254 6.25 10.24 14.68
C GLY A 254 5.38 11.20 15.48
N GLU A 255 5.03 12.37 14.92
CA GLU A 255 4.09 13.32 15.53
C GLU A 255 2.72 12.69 15.77
N LEU A 256 2.17 12.01 14.75
CA LEU A 256 0.87 11.37 14.84
C LEU A 256 0.87 10.25 15.88
N SER A 257 1.93 9.43 15.93
CA SER A 257 2.06 8.37 16.93
C SER A 257 2.08 8.95 18.35
N ARG A 258 2.85 10.02 18.60
CA ARG A 258 2.90 10.70 19.90
C ARG A 258 1.55 11.33 20.28
N ALA A 259 0.86 11.94 19.31
CA ALA A 259 -0.47 12.51 19.53
C ALA A 259 -1.49 11.42 19.90
N ASN A 260 -1.41 10.25 19.25
CA ASN A 260 -2.29 9.11 19.50
C ASN A 260 -2.01 8.47 20.87
N GLU A 261 -0.74 8.32 21.24
CA GLU A 261 -0.32 7.89 22.58
C GLU A 261 -0.89 8.81 23.66
N LYS A 262 -0.71 10.12 23.51
CA LYS A 262 -1.24 11.12 24.44
C LYS A 262 -2.77 11.09 24.53
N LEU A 263 -3.45 10.92 23.40
CA LEU A 263 -4.91 10.80 23.37
C LEU A 263 -5.37 9.55 24.13
N ARG A 264 -4.70 8.41 23.96
CA ARG A 264 -5.02 7.17 24.71
C ARG A 264 -4.83 7.37 26.21
N GLU A 265 -3.73 8.00 26.64
CA GLU A 265 -3.49 8.33 28.05
C GLU A 265 -4.58 9.25 28.63
N GLU A 266 -4.97 10.31 27.91
CA GLU A 266 -6.05 11.21 28.35
C GLU A 266 -7.38 10.45 28.44
N THR A 267 -7.67 9.57 27.48
CA THR A 267 -8.91 8.78 27.46
C THR A 267 -8.96 7.80 28.64
N GLU A 268 -7.86 7.10 28.93
CA GLU A 268 -7.77 6.21 30.09
C GLU A 268 -7.87 6.97 31.41
N THR A 269 -7.21 8.12 31.52
CA THR A 269 -7.26 8.96 32.72
C THR A 269 -8.68 9.46 32.99
N ARG A 270 -9.36 9.92 31.93
CA ARG A 270 -10.77 10.34 32.00
C ARG A 270 -11.69 9.19 32.40
N ALA A 271 -11.54 8.02 31.78
CA ALA A 271 -12.35 6.84 32.12
C ALA A 271 -12.16 6.42 33.60
N ARG A 272 -10.92 6.47 34.12
CA ARG A 272 -10.65 6.19 35.54
C ARG A 272 -11.30 7.24 36.46
N ALA A 273 -11.25 8.51 36.10
CA ALA A 273 -11.87 9.58 36.88
C ALA A 273 -13.41 9.47 36.89
N GLU A 274 -14.04 9.16 35.76
CA GLU A 274 -15.48 8.93 35.65
C GLU A 274 -15.91 7.71 36.48
N ALA A 275 -15.15 6.61 36.43
CA ALA A 275 -15.41 5.43 37.26
C ALA A 275 -15.28 5.72 38.76
N GLN A 276 -14.27 6.50 39.17
CA GLN A 276 -14.10 6.93 40.56
C GLN A 276 -15.25 7.82 41.03
N LEU A 277 -15.71 8.75 40.19
CA LEU A 277 -16.84 9.62 40.50
C LEU A 277 -18.14 8.81 40.67
N ALA A 278 -18.39 7.86 39.77
CA ALA A 278 -19.54 6.96 39.88
C ALA A 278 -19.49 6.12 41.17
N GLN A 279 -18.31 5.62 41.54
CA GLN A 279 -18.11 4.87 42.79
C GLN A 279 -18.30 5.75 44.03
N ALA A 280 -17.85 7.01 44.00
CA ALA A 280 -18.04 7.97 45.09
C ALA A 280 -19.52 8.33 45.27
N GLN A 281 -20.23 8.61 44.18
CA GLN A 281 -21.68 8.87 44.21
C GLN A 281 -22.47 7.66 44.73
N LYS A 282 -22.06 6.44 44.33
CA LYS A 282 -22.62 5.20 44.87
C LYS A 282 -22.39 5.09 46.37
N MET A 283 -21.18 5.38 46.85
CA MET A 283 -20.86 5.32 48.28
C MET A 283 -21.64 6.36 49.09
N GLU A 284 -21.83 7.56 48.55
CA GLU A 284 -22.66 8.60 49.17
C GLU A 284 -24.14 8.19 49.24
N ALA A 285 -24.67 7.63 48.14
CA ALA A 285 -26.05 7.13 48.10
C ALA A 285 -26.26 5.95 49.07
N VAL A 286 -25.31 5.01 49.15
CA VAL A 286 -25.33 3.91 50.14
C VAL A 286 -25.27 4.45 51.57
N GLY A 287 -24.45 5.47 51.84
CA GLY A 287 -24.34 6.13 53.15
C GLY A 287 -25.67 6.76 53.61
N LYS A 288 -26.35 7.49 52.72
CA LYS A 288 -27.70 8.05 52.99
C LYS A 288 -28.76 6.95 53.15
N LEU A 289 -28.65 5.84 52.41
CA LEU A 289 -29.55 4.69 52.47
C LEU A 289 -29.46 3.91 53.79
N THR A 290 -28.25 3.73 54.32
CA THR A 290 -27.98 2.82 55.45
C THR A 290 -28.78 3.21 56.70
N GLY A 291 -28.99 4.51 56.94
CA GLY A 291 -29.78 4.99 58.08
C GLY A 291 -31.29 4.72 57.96
N GLY A 292 -31.90 4.95 56.79
CA GLY A 292 -33.33 4.72 56.57
C GLY A 292 -33.69 3.23 56.44
N ILE A 293 -32.80 2.45 55.83
CA ILE A 293 -33.02 1.02 55.60
C ILE A 293 -32.85 0.19 56.86
N ALA A 294 -31.84 0.50 57.69
CA ALA A 294 -31.67 -0.21 58.96
C ALA A 294 -32.88 -0.01 59.87
N HIS A 295 -33.45 1.20 59.89
CA HIS A 295 -34.66 1.51 60.62
C HIS A 295 -35.87 0.70 60.11
N ASP A 296 -36.10 0.68 58.80
CA ASP A 296 -37.23 -0.04 58.22
C ASP A 296 -37.10 -1.56 58.35
N PHE A 297 -35.88 -2.09 58.20
CA PHE A 297 -35.58 -3.50 58.42
C PHE A 297 -35.81 -3.90 59.89
N ASN A 298 -35.36 -3.06 60.84
CA ASN A 298 -35.60 -3.28 62.26
C ASN A 298 -37.10 -3.21 62.60
N ASN A 299 -37.86 -2.32 61.95
CA ASN A 299 -39.32 -2.25 62.13
C ASN A 299 -40.03 -3.50 61.62
N MET A 300 -39.62 -4.03 60.46
CA MET A 300 -40.15 -5.28 59.92
C MET A 300 -39.79 -6.47 60.83
N LEU A 301 -38.56 -6.53 61.32
CA LEU A 301 -38.13 -7.54 62.31
C LEU A 301 -38.93 -7.46 63.61
N ALA A 302 -39.23 -6.26 64.09
CA ALA A 302 -40.04 -6.09 65.30
C ALA A 302 -41.47 -6.64 65.11
N VAL A 303 -42.08 -6.47 63.92
CA VAL A 303 -43.39 -7.05 63.58
C VAL A 303 -43.32 -8.58 63.51
N VAL A 304 -42.27 -9.14 62.88
CA VAL A 304 -42.04 -10.59 62.80
C VAL A 304 -41.89 -11.20 64.19
N VAL A 305 -40.97 -10.67 64.99
CA VAL A 305 -40.68 -11.18 66.35
C VAL A 305 -41.87 -10.98 67.28
N GLY A 306 -42.53 -9.83 67.21
CA GLY A 306 -43.72 -9.53 68.02
C GLY A 306 -44.91 -10.43 67.70
N GLY A 307 -45.20 -10.65 66.42
CA GLY A 307 -46.24 -11.57 65.97
C GLY A 307 -45.97 -13.01 66.39
N LEU A 308 -44.74 -13.49 66.23
CA LEU A 308 -44.34 -14.84 66.64
C LEU A 308 -44.38 -15.04 68.16
N ASP A 309 -43.96 -14.05 68.98
CA ASP A 309 -44.03 -14.16 70.44
C ASP A 309 -45.48 -14.18 70.95
N LEU A 310 -46.36 -13.36 70.36
CA LEU A 310 -47.79 -13.35 70.67
C LEU A 310 -48.49 -14.65 70.25
N ALA A 311 -48.18 -15.16 69.06
CA ALA A 311 -48.68 -16.45 68.58
C ALA A 311 -48.26 -17.58 69.53
N ARG A 312 -46.99 -17.62 69.94
CA ARG A 312 -46.46 -18.62 70.88
C ARG A 312 -47.15 -18.56 72.26
N ARG A 313 -47.40 -17.36 72.80
CA ARG A 313 -48.12 -17.17 74.07
C ARG A 313 -49.57 -17.64 73.98
N LYS A 314 -50.26 -17.37 72.86
CA LYS A 314 -51.65 -17.80 72.61
C LYS A 314 -51.78 -19.32 72.46
N LEU A 315 -50.84 -19.95 71.75
CA LEU A 315 -50.71 -21.41 71.66
C LEU A 315 -50.50 -22.06 73.04
N ALA A 316 -49.60 -21.50 73.86
CA ALA A 316 -49.34 -21.99 75.22
C ALA A 316 -50.58 -21.87 76.15
N GLN A 317 -51.41 -20.85 75.92
CA GLN A 317 -52.63 -20.59 76.68
C GLN A 317 -53.88 -21.29 76.11
N ARG A 318 -53.75 -22.08 75.03
CA ARG A 318 -54.87 -22.75 74.32
C ARG A 318 -56.07 -21.82 74.04
N SER A 319 -55.82 -20.54 73.74
CA SER A 319 -56.88 -19.54 73.65
C SER A 319 -56.72 -18.61 72.45
N GLY A 320 -57.80 -18.51 71.67
CA GLY A 320 -57.98 -17.53 70.59
C GLY A 320 -57.37 -17.92 69.25
N ASP A 321 -57.76 -17.16 68.22
CA ASP A 321 -57.23 -17.27 66.88
C ASP A 321 -55.77 -16.82 66.84
N VAL A 322 -54.89 -17.74 66.45
CA VAL A 322 -53.43 -17.54 66.32
C VAL A 322 -53.09 -17.02 64.93
N SER A 323 -53.98 -17.21 63.94
CA SER A 323 -53.77 -16.89 62.53
C SER A 323 -53.36 -15.44 62.37
N THR A 324 -54.11 -14.50 62.96
CA THR A 324 -53.84 -13.06 62.85
C THR A 324 -52.41 -12.65 63.24
N TYR A 325 -51.82 -13.31 64.24
CA TYR A 325 -50.45 -12.99 64.69
C TYR A 325 -49.38 -13.64 63.80
N LEU A 326 -49.67 -14.83 63.27
CA LEU A 326 -48.81 -15.50 62.29
C LEU A 326 -48.86 -14.78 60.94
N ASP A 327 -50.02 -14.34 60.50
CA ASP A 327 -50.24 -13.57 59.27
C ASP A 327 -49.49 -12.24 59.32
N GLY A 328 -49.59 -11.51 60.45
CA GLY A 328 -48.82 -10.29 60.67
C GLY A 328 -47.30 -10.51 60.69
N ALA A 329 -46.83 -11.62 61.27
CA ALA A 329 -45.42 -11.99 61.22
C ALA A 329 -44.96 -12.35 59.80
N MET A 330 -45.79 -13.06 59.03
CA MET A 330 -45.50 -13.42 57.64
C MET A 330 -45.41 -12.17 56.75
N GLU A 331 -46.35 -11.24 56.90
CA GLU A 331 -46.34 -9.95 56.17
C GLU A 331 -45.10 -9.11 56.52
N GLY A 332 -44.64 -9.15 57.78
CA GLY A 332 -43.38 -8.54 58.19
C GLY A 332 -42.16 -9.16 57.49
N ALA A 333 -42.11 -10.49 57.39
CA ALA A 333 -41.02 -11.23 56.76
C ALA A 333 -40.98 -11.01 55.24
N ASP A 334 -42.14 -11.02 54.58
CA ASP A 334 -42.25 -10.77 53.13
C ASP A 334 -41.79 -9.37 52.74
N ARG A 335 -42.14 -8.36 53.56
CA ARG A 335 -41.66 -6.99 53.38
C ARG A 335 -40.14 -6.87 53.57
N ALA A 336 -39.59 -7.56 54.58
CA ALA A 336 -38.15 -7.59 54.81
C ALA A 336 -37.41 -8.23 53.62
N ALA A 337 -37.93 -9.33 53.06
CA ALA A 337 -37.38 -9.99 51.88
C ALA A 337 -37.47 -9.14 50.60
N ALA A 338 -38.55 -8.35 50.44
CA ALA A 338 -38.67 -7.39 49.35
C ALA A 338 -37.64 -6.25 49.45
N LEU A 339 -37.36 -5.76 50.67
CA LEU A 339 -36.37 -4.71 50.91
C LEU A 339 -34.94 -5.18 50.59
N THR A 340 -34.55 -6.38 51.03
CA THR A 340 -33.22 -6.96 50.73
C THR A 340 -33.01 -7.21 49.24
N ARG A 341 -34.03 -7.71 48.52
CA ARG A 341 -33.95 -7.85 47.05
C ARG A 341 -33.69 -6.52 46.34
N ARG A 342 -34.38 -5.45 46.77
CA ARG A 342 -34.20 -4.09 46.20
C ARG A 342 -32.81 -3.51 46.49
N LEU A 343 -32.31 -3.67 47.71
CA LEU A 343 -30.95 -3.27 48.10
C LEU A 343 -29.87 -3.94 47.24
N LEU A 344 -30.01 -5.25 47.04
CA LEU A 344 -29.06 -6.03 46.24
C LEU A 344 -29.10 -5.63 44.76
N SER A 345 -30.29 -5.30 44.23
CA SER A 345 -30.44 -4.78 42.86
C SER A 345 -29.82 -3.39 42.68
N PHE A 346 -29.80 -2.54 43.72
CA PHE A 346 -29.13 -1.23 43.69
C PHE A 346 -27.61 -1.34 43.84
N ALA A 347 -27.14 -2.35 44.59
CA ALA A 347 -25.72 -2.57 44.84
C ALA A 347 -24.96 -3.15 43.62
N ARG A 348 -25.66 -3.77 42.65
CA ARG A 348 -25.06 -4.30 41.42
C ARG A 348 -25.41 -3.43 40.22
N ALA A 349 -24.38 -3.02 39.48
CA ALA A 349 -24.53 -2.72 38.06
C ALA A 349 -24.50 -4.07 37.35
N GLU A 350 -25.67 -4.66 37.08
CA GLU A 350 -25.72 -5.78 36.13
C GLU A 350 -25.39 -5.22 34.74
N PRO A 351 -24.40 -5.77 34.02
CA PRO A 351 -24.26 -5.50 32.60
C PRO A 351 -25.57 -5.91 31.93
N LEU A 352 -26.18 -4.99 31.17
CA LEU A 352 -27.33 -5.34 30.33
C LEU A 352 -26.92 -6.49 29.40
N LEU A 353 -27.80 -7.46 29.22
CA LEU A 353 -27.67 -8.50 28.19
C LEU A 353 -28.66 -8.16 27.07
N PRO A 354 -28.38 -7.14 26.23
CA PRO A 354 -29.31 -6.72 25.20
C PRO A 354 -29.44 -7.81 24.13
N ASP A 355 -30.68 -8.04 23.70
CA ASP A 355 -31.02 -8.99 22.64
C ASP A 355 -32.05 -8.32 21.69
N ALA A 356 -32.32 -8.97 20.56
CA ALA A 356 -33.32 -8.54 19.60
C ALA A 356 -34.71 -8.92 20.13
N VAL A 357 -35.41 -7.94 20.71
CA VAL A 357 -36.71 -8.13 21.37
C VAL A 357 -37.83 -7.66 20.44
N GLN A 358 -38.89 -8.44 20.32
CA GLN A 358 -40.14 -8.01 19.67
C GLN A 358 -41.10 -7.46 20.74
N PRO A 359 -41.35 -6.13 20.82
CA PRO A 359 -42.16 -5.54 21.89
C PRO A 359 -43.59 -6.07 21.95
N SER A 360 -44.20 -6.34 20.79
CA SER A 360 -45.54 -6.89 20.71
C SER A 360 -45.65 -8.30 21.33
N LYS A 361 -44.64 -9.16 21.12
CA LYS A 361 -44.59 -10.49 21.77
C LYS A 361 -44.38 -10.36 23.28
N LEU A 362 -43.45 -9.51 23.70
CA LEU A 362 -43.12 -9.29 25.12
C LEU A 362 -44.33 -8.79 25.90
N VAL A 363 -44.95 -7.69 25.47
CA VAL A 363 -46.10 -7.10 26.17
C VAL A 363 -47.30 -8.05 26.20
N THR A 364 -47.55 -8.78 25.12
CA THR A 364 -48.63 -9.80 25.10
C THR A 364 -48.35 -10.94 26.08
N GLY A 365 -47.08 -11.36 26.21
CA GLY A 365 -46.65 -12.38 27.17
C GLY A 365 -46.82 -11.94 28.63
N MET A 366 -46.83 -10.63 28.90
CA MET A 366 -47.00 -10.08 30.25
C MET A 366 -48.44 -10.09 30.77
N ASN A 367 -49.45 -10.44 29.96
CA ASN A 367 -50.87 -10.40 30.36
C ASN A 367 -51.14 -11.11 31.70
N VAL A 368 -50.62 -12.32 31.89
CA VAL A 368 -50.81 -13.09 33.14
C VAL A 368 -50.15 -12.41 34.34
N LEU A 369 -48.98 -11.78 34.12
CA LEU A 369 -48.20 -11.14 35.16
C LEU A 369 -48.84 -9.80 35.59
N LEU A 370 -49.33 -9.03 34.62
CA LEU A 370 -50.07 -7.78 34.83
C LEU A 370 -51.39 -8.03 35.56
N ASP A 371 -52.15 -9.04 35.14
CA ASP A 371 -53.44 -9.39 35.76
C ASP A 371 -53.29 -9.75 37.25
N ARG A 372 -52.28 -10.58 37.58
CA ARG A 372 -51.94 -10.93 38.97
C ARG A 372 -51.46 -9.74 39.80
N THR A 373 -50.77 -8.78 39.20
CA THR A 373 -50.14 -7.67 39.95
C THR A 373 -51.09 -6.49 40.17
N LEU A 374 -51.98 -6.24 39.23
CA LEU A 374 -52.91 -5.10 39.25
C LEU A 374 -54.23 -5.45 39.95
N GLY A 375 -54.63 -6.72 39.90
CA GLY A 375 -55.86 -7.24 40.50
C GLY A 375 -57.12 -6.90 39.69
N GLU A 376 -58.25 -7.49 40.08
CA GLU A 376 -59.51 -7.48 39.31
C GLU A 376 -60.16 -6.10 39.12
N ARG A 377 -59.73 -5.10 39.89
CA ARG A 377 -60.31 -3.73 39.87
C ARG A 377 -59.69 -2.80 38.84
N ILE A 378 -58.63 -3.22 38.16
CA ILE A 378 -58.00 -2.46 37.06
C ILE A 378 -58.27 -3.18 35.74
N THR A 379 -58.90 -2.47 34.81
CA THR A 379 -59.05 -2.96 33.44
C THR A 379 -57.78 -2.66 32.65
N VAL A 380 -57.05 -3.70 32.26
CA VAL A 380 -55.86 -3.59 31.40
C VAL A 380 -56.26 -3.75 29.94
N ARG A 381 -55.86 -2.81 29.08
CA ARG A 381 -55.99 -2.93 27.63
C ARG A 381 -54.60 -2.91 26.99
N VAL A 382 -54.38 -3.82 26.05
CA VAL A 382 -53.11 -3.96 25.34
C VAL A 382 -53.35 -3.77 23.84
N ASP A 383 -52.74 -2.75 23.25
CA ASP A 383 -52.75 -2.48 21.80
C ASP A 383 -51.33 -2.41 21.24
N VAL A 384 -50.82 -3.57 20.78
CA VAL A 384 -49.44 -3.71 20.30
C VAL A 384 -49.37 -4.12 18.84
N ALA A 385 -50.49 -4.11 18.12
CA ALA A 385 -50.57 -4.55 16.73
C ALA A 385 -49.78 -3.65 15.77
N LYS A 386 -49.48 -2.41 16.19
CA LYS A 386 -48.75 -1.41 15.41
C LYS A 386 -47.24 -1.44 15.64
N ALA A 387 -46.73 -2.20 16.61
CA ALA A 387 -45.29 -2.38 16.87
C ALA A 387 -44.75 -3.62 16.15
N ARG A 388 -44.27 -3.42 14.93
CA ARG A 388 -43.73 -4.50 14.08
C ARG A 388 -42.21 -4.54 14.13
N TRP A 389 -41.54 -3.45 14.48
CA TRP A 389 -40.09 -3.43 14.51
C TRP A 389 -39.52 -4.08 15.78
N PRO A 390 -38.44 -4.89 15.66
CA PRO A 390 -37.71 -5.33 16.83
C PRO A 390 -36.87 -4.18 17.39
N ILE A 391 -36.52 -4.28 18.67
CA ILE A 391 -35.66 -3.34 19.38
C ILE A 391 -34.44 -4.09 19.95
N TRP A 392 -33.35 -3.37 20.20
CA TRP A 392 -32.15 -3.93 20.84
C TRP A 392 -32.14 -3.53 22.31
N ALA A 393 -32.66 -4.41 23.18
CA ALA A 393 -32.82 -4.13 24.60
C ALA A 393 -32.76 -5.41 25.43
N ASP A 394 -32.49 -5.26 26.72
CA ASP A 394 -32.62 -6.37 27.67
C ASP A 394 -34.12 -6.63 27.92
N ALA A 395 -34.60 -7.82 27.56
CA ALA A 395 -36.01 -8.20 27.68
C ALA A 395 -36.50 -8.15 29.13
N HIS A 396 -35.69 -8.60 30.10
CA HIS A 396 -36.09 -8.66 31.50
C HIS A 396 -36.17 -7.24 32.08
N GLN A 397 -35.25 -6.35 31.70
CA GLN A 397 -35.32 -4.95 32.11
C GLN A 397 -36.52 -4.22 31.49
N LEU A 398 -36.88 -4.54 30.24
CA LEU A 398 -38.09 -3.99 29.61
C LEU A 398 -39.38 -4.46 30.31
N GLU A 399 -39.48 -5.76 30.62
CA GLU A 399 -40.61 -6.30 31.39
C GLU A 399 -40.72 -5.64 32.76
N ASN A 400 -39.61 -5.53 33.48
CA ASN A 400 -39.57 -4.86 34.78
C ASN A 400 -39.95 -3.38 34.68
N ALA A 401 -39.51 -2.68 33.63
CA ALA A 401 -39.90 -1.29 33.38
C ALA A 401 -41.41 -1.16 33.21
N ILE A 402 -42.02 -1.98 32.36
CA ILE A 402 -43.47 -1.97 32.11
C ILE A 402 -44.25 -2.34 33.37
N LEU A 403 -43.79 -3.34 34.12
CA LEU A 403 -44.42 -3.74 35.38
C LEU A 403 -44.37 -2.62 36.44
N ASN A 404 -43.22 -1.95 36.56
CA ASN A 404 -43.07 -0.81 37.47
C ASN A 404 -43.99 0.36 37.10
N LEU A 405 -44.15 0.65 35.80
CA LEU A 405 -45.10 1.64 35.32
C LEU A 405 -46.55 1.23 35.65
N ALA A 406 -46.89 -0.04 35.44
CA ALA A 406 -48.22 -0.57 35.74
C ALA A 406 -48.55 -0.49 37.25
N VAL A 407 -47.60 -0.82 38.13
CA VAL A 407 -47.76 -0.68 39.59
C VAL A 407 -47.91 0.79 39.99
N ASN A 408 -47.13 1.69 39.40
CA ASN A 408 -47.26 3.13 39.64
C ASN A 408 -48.62 3.66 39.19
N ALA A 409 -49.12 3.21 38.04
CA ALA A 409 -50.45 3.51 37.54
C ALA A 409 -51.56 3.03 38.48
N ARG A 410 -51.49 1.78 38.97
CA ARG A 410 -52.45 1.25 39.95
C ARG A 410 -52.53 2.12 41.19
N ASP A 411 -51.37 2.45 41.75
CA ASP A 411 -51.30 3.25 42.97
C ASP A 411 -51.82 4.68 42.73
N ALA A 412 -51.62 5.25 41.53
CA ALA A 412 -52.18 6.55 41.14
C ALA A 412 -53.71 6.52 40.93
N MET A 413 -54.28 5.34 40.69
CA MET A 413 -55.71 5.08 40.55
C MET A 413 -56.38 4.60 41.87
N ASP A 414 -55.64 4.58 42.98
CA ASP A 414 -56.10 4.03 44.27
C ASP A 414 -56.68 2.60 44.15
N GLY A 415 -56.11 1.82 43.22
CA GLY A 415 -56.48 0.42 43.00
C GLY A 415 -57.71 0.17 42.12
N ALA A 416 -58.33 1.18 41.50
CA ALA A 416 -59.44 0.99 40.57
C ALA A 416 -59.39 1.96 39.37
N GLY A 417 -59.46 1.44 38.14
CA GLY A 417 -59.42 2.29 36.95
C GLY A 417 -59.05 1.54 35.67
N ARG A 418 -58.50 2.27 34.69
CA ARG A 418 -58.07 1.71 33.40
C ARG A 418 -56.59 1.98 33.17
N LEU A 419 -55.87 0.93 32.76
CA LEU A 419 -54.48 0.97 32.29
C LEU A 419 -54.45 0.57 30.82
N ASP A 420 -54.02 1.49 29.96
CA ASP A 420 -53.86 1.26 28.53
C ASP A 420 -52.34 1.14 28.22
N ILE A 421 -51.91 -0.01 27.68
CA ILE A 421 -50.54 -0.26 27.23
C ILE A 421 -50.55 -0.37 25.70
N ALA A 422 -49.87 0.54 25.02
CA ALA A 422 -49.81 0.55 23.56
C ALA A 422 -48.37 0.50 23.06
N ALA A 423 -48.13 -0.19 21.94
CA ALA A 423 -46.84 -0.16 21.27
C ALA A 423 -47.02 0.10 19.77
N GLU A 424 -46.25 1.03 19.23
CA GLU A 424 -46.31 1.41 17.81
C GLU A 424 -44.96 1.83 17.23
N ASP A 425 -44.77 1.56 15.94
CA ASP A 425 -43.63 2.02 15.15
C ASP A 425 -43.78 3.53 14.87
N VAL A 426 -42.77 4.35 15.21
CA VAL A 426 -42.76 5.80 14.96
C VAL A 426 -41.45 6.24 14.33
N THR A 427 -41.52 7.08 13.30
CA THR A 427 -40.34 7.76 12.74
C THR A 427 -40.34 9.20 13.25
N ILE A 428 -39.27 9.58 13.94
CA ILE A 428 -39.10 10.92 14.51
C ILE A 428 -38.25 11.75 13.55
N ALA A 429 -38.80 12.86 13.07
CA ALA A 429 -38.05 13.84 12.28
C ALA A 429 -37.18 14.74 13.18
N THR A 430 -36.18 15.40 12.59
CA THR A 430 -35.41 16.45 13.29
C THR A 430 -36.35 17.50 13.88
N ASP A 431 -36.22 17.76 15.18
CA ASP A 431 -37.00 18.72 16.00
C ASP A 431 -38.45 18.34 16.39
N ASP A 432 -38.93 17.12 16.12
CA ASP A 432 -40.31 16.72 16.51
C ASP A 432 -40.48 16.46 18.02
N VAL A 433 -39.46 15.88 18.67
CA VAL A 433 -39.51 15.49 20.09
C VAL A 433 -38.20 15.90 20.76
N GLY A 434 -38.16 17.13 21.29
CA GLY A 434 -36.92 17.84 21.64
C GLY A 434 -35.97 17.07 22.57
N GLY A 435 -34.87 16.53 22.03
CA GLY A 435 -33.88 15.74 22.77
C GLY A 435 -33.66 14.32 22.24
N LEU A 436 -34.56 13.81 21.37
CA LEU A 436 -34.29 12.62 20.56
C LEU A 436 -33.55 12.98 19.27
N VAL A 437 -32.65 12.09 18.85
CA VAL A 437 -32.05 12.14 17.51
C VAL A 437 -33.10 11.67 16.49
N ALA A 438 -33.10 12.26 15.30
CA ALA A 438 -34.00 11.80 14.23
C ALA A 438 -33.73 10.33 13.87
N GLY A 439 -34.78 9.54 13.72
CA GLY A 439 -34.66 8.10 13.45
C GLY A 439 -35.94 7.29 13.59
N ASP A 440 -35.82 5.99 13.36
CA ASP A 440 -36.88 5.00 13.55
C ASP A 440 -36.87 4.48 15.00
N TYR A 441 -37.99 4.61 15.68
CA TYR A 441 -38.18 4.17 17.07
C TYR A 441 -39.43 3.29 17.19
N VAL A 442 -39.44 2.42 18.18
CA VAL A 442 -40.67 1.83 18.71
C VAL A 442 -41.06 2.61 19.95
N ARG A 443 -42.28 3.14 19.97
CA ARG A 443 -42.86 3.85 21.11
C ARG A 443 -43.74 2.90 21.91
N ILE A 444 -43.45 2.75 23.20
CA ILE A 444 -44.29 2.01 24.15
C ILE A 444 -44.91 3.01 25.12
N ASN A 445 -46.23 3.14 25.08
CA ASN A 445 -47.02 4.01 25.96
C ASN A 445 -47.66 3.18 27.07
N VAL A 446 -47.54 3.66 28.30
CA VAL A 446 -48.29 3.18 29.46
C VAL A 446 -49.12 4.35 29.98
N THR A 447 -50.44 4.27 29.81
CA THR A 447 -51.40 5.33 30.12
C THR A 447 -52.37 4.88 31.21
N ASP A 448 -52.45 5.65 32.29
CA ASP A 448 -53.41 5.44 33.37
C ASP A 448 -54.46 6.55 33.43
N THR A 449 -55.61 6.24 34.04
CA THR A 449 -56.68 7.20 34.32
C THR A 449 -56.66 7.72 35.76
N GLY A 450 -55.49 7.74 36.40
CA GLY A 450 -55.32 8.08 37.80
C GLY A 450 -55.35 9.58 38.10
N CYS A 451 -54.86 9.95 39.28
CA CYS A 451 -54.89 11.32 39.77
C CYS A 451 -53.98 12.31 39.01
N GLY A 452 -53.02 11.80 38.21
CA GLY A 452 -52.04 12.61 37.49
C GLY A 452 -51.07 13.37 38.40
N MET A 453 -50.09 14.06 37.80
CA MET A 453 -49.05 14.79 38.50
C MET A 453 -49.16 16.30 38.26
N PRO A 454 -48.98 17.14 39.30
CA PRO A 454 -48.81 18.58 39.12
C PRO A 454 -47.43 18.88 38.50
N PRO A 455 -47.25 20.04 37.82
CA PRO A 455 -46.01 20.36 37.10
C PRO A 455 -44.74 20.27 37.95
N GLN A 456 -44.81 20.66 39.23
CA GLN A 456 -43.68 20.63 40.15
C GLN A 456 -43.24 19.20 40.52
N VAL A 457 -44.16 18.23 40.47
CA VAL A 457 -43.86 16.81 40.68
C VAL A 457 -43.34 16.20 39.39
N LEU A 458 -43.89 16.59 38.24
CA LEU A 458 -43.48 16.10 36.92
C LEU A 458 -42.00 16.41 36.62
N GLU A 459 -41.54 17.63 36.91
CA GLU A 459 -40.14 18.04 36.70
C GLU A 459 -39.14 17.18 37.49
N ARG A 460 -39.58 16.69 38.65
CA ARG A 460 -38.74 15.95 39.60
C ARG A 460 -39.00 14.44 39.60
N ALA A 461 -39.96 13.97 38.81
CA ALA A 461 -40.43 12.58 38.83
C ALA A 461 -39.34 11.55 38.49
N PHE A 462 -38.30 11.98 37.77
CA PHE A 462 -37.15 11.16 37.40
C PHE A 462 -35.94 11.32 38.33
N GLU A 463 -35.99 12.24 39.30
CA GLU A 463 -34.96 12.35 40.33
C GLU A 463 -34.92 11.06 41.16
N PRO A 464 -33.74 10.45 41.34
CA PRO A 464 -33.62 9.28 42.22
C PRO A 464 -34.16 9.58 43.62
N PHE A 465 -34.95 8.66 44.16
CA PHE A 465 -35.56 8.72 45.50
C PHE A 465 -36.70 9.74 45.67
N PHE A 466 -37.08 10.46 44.61
CA PHE A 466 -38.23 11.36 44.67
C PHE A 466 -39.54 10.57 44.64
N THR A 467 -40.41 10.77 45.64
CA THR A 467 -41.72 10.11 45.75
C THR A 467 -42.72 11.03 46.44
N THR A 468 -43.96 11.05 45.96
CA THR A 468 -45.09 11.73 46.60
C THR A 468 -45.87 10.80 47.55
N LYS A 469 -45.53 9.51 47.59
CA LYS A 469 -46.18 8.50 48.44
C LYS A 469 -45.67 8.60 49.89
N PRO A 470 -46.49 8.23 50.89
CA PRO A 470 -46.06 8.16 52.30
C PRO A 470 -44.83 7.27 52.50
N VAL A 471 -44.05 7.59 53.52
CA VAL A 471 -42.84 6.85 53.91
C VAL A 471 -43.16 5.34 54.03
N GLY A 472 -42.38 4.50 53.34
CA GLY A 472 -42.55 3.05 53.30
C GLY A 472 -43.45 2.50 52.18
N LYS A 473 -44.22 3.35 51.46
CA LYS A 473 -45.06 2.93 50.31
C LYS A 473 -44.48 3.26 48.94
N GLY A 474 -43.52 4.18 48.85
CA GLY A 474 -42.83 4.53 47.60
C GLY A 474 -41.33 4.67 47.82
N THR A 475 -40.53 4.04 46.95
CA THR A 475 -39.06 4.10 47.01
C THR A 475 -38.48 5.28 46.23
N GLY A 476 -39.27 5.88 45.34
CA GLY A 476 -38.82 6.93 44.41
C GLY A 476 -37.76 6.46 43.40
N LEU A 477 -37.55 5.15 43.27
CA LEU A 477 -36.52 4.57 42.39
C LEU A 477 -37.07 4.05 41.06
N GLY A 478 -38.37 3.76 40.97
CA GLY A 478 -38.95 3.10 39.81
C GLY A 478 -38.77 3.90 38.52
N LEU A 479 -39.14 5.18 38.51
CA LEU A 479 -39.02 6.04 37.34
C LEU A 479 -37.56 6.37 36.97
N SER A 480 -36.69 6.57 37.97
CA SER A 480 -35.26 6.80 37.72
C SER A 480 -34.56 5.58 37.12
N GLN A 481 -34.96 4.36 37.52
CA GLN A 481 -34.43 3.12 36.96
C GLN A 481 -34.88 2.91 35.51
N ILE A 482 -36.16 3.19 35.22
CA ILE A 482 -36.70 3.12 33.85
C ILE A 482 -35.97 4.11 32.94
N PHE A 483 -35.77 5.36 33.41
CA PHE A 483 -35.02 6.36 32.67
C PHE A 483 -33.58 5.91 32.37
N GLY A 484 -32.89 5.35 33.36
CA GLY A 484 -31.54 4.80 33.20
C GLY A 484 -31.46 3.66 32.18
N PHE A 485 -32.38 2.69 32.27
CA PHE A 485 -32.48 1.56 31.32
C PHE A 485 -32.71 2.04 29.88
N VAL A 486 -33.66 2.95 29.69
CA VAL A 486 -33.99 3.45 28.34
C VAL A 486 -32.84 4.24 27.74
N ARG A 487 -32.15 5.07 28.53
CA ARG A 487 -30.95 5.80 28.09
C ARG A 487 -29.78 4.87 27.74
N GLN A 488 -29.56 3.82 28.53
CA GLN A 488 -28.55 2.79 28.23
C GLN A 488 -28.89 2.01 26.95
N SER A 489 -30.18 1.87 26.65
CA SER A 489 -30.69 1.29 25.40
C SER A 489 -30.75 2.30 24.24
N HIS A 490 -30.07 3.46 24.36
CA HIS A 490 -30.03 4.54 23.36
C HIS A 490 -31.41 5.12 23.00
N GLY A 491 -32.35 5.00 23.93
CA GLY A 491 -33.70 5.54 23.85
C GLY A 491 -33.91 6.81 24.68
N ASP A 492 -35.16 7.25 24.77
CA ASP A 492 -35.57 8.33 25.67
C ASP A 492 -36.96 8.09 26.28
N VAL A 493 -37.27 8.78 27.38
CA VAL A 493 -38.55 8.66 28.09
C VAL A 493 -39.28 9.99 28.08
N ARG A 494 -40.59 9.96 27.82
CA ARG A 494 -41.49 11.12 27.95
C ARG A 494 -42.60 10.85 28.94
N VAL A 495 -43.04 11.92 29.59
CA VAL A 495 -44.17 11.89 30.50
C VAL A 495 -45.10 13.02 30.17
N GLU A 496 -46.36 12.67 29.97
CA GLU A 496 -47.46 13.60 29.83
C GLU A 496 -48.42 13.33 30.99
N SER A 497 -48.58 14.31 31.88
CA SER A 497 -49.43 14.16 33.05
C SER A 497 -50.08 15.48 33.41
N ALA A 498 -51.34 15.42 33.84
CA ALA A 498 -52.04 16.57 34.38
C ALA A 498 -52.97 16.12 35.50
N VAL A 499 -53.10 16.95 36.54
CA VAL A 499 -53.95 16.66 37.71
C VAL A 499 -55.38 16.36 37.25
N GLY A 500 -55.89 15.19 37.66
CA GLY A 500 -57.22 14.68 37.35
C GLY A 500 -57.40 14.10 35.93
N LYS A 501 -56.35 14.07 35.10
CA LYS A 501 -56.40 13.52 33.73
C LYS A 501 -55.61 12.22 33.54
N GLY A 502 -54.94 11.74 34.59
CA GLY A 502 -54.05 10.57 34.52
C GLY A 502 -52.64 10.91 34.03
N THR A 503 -51.86 9.86 33.78
CA THR A 503 -50.47 9.96 33.32
C THR A 503 -50.24 9.05 32.12
N THR A 504 -49.48 9.53 31.14
CA THR A 504 -48.93 8.73 30.05
C THR A 504 -47.42 8.78 30.10
N ILE A 505 -46.79 7.61 30.13
CA ILE A 505 -45.34 7.46 30.04
C ILE A 505 -45.00 6.76 28.74
N SER A 506 -44.18 7.41 27.91
CA SER A 506 -43.78 6.94 26.59
C SER A 506 -42.31 6.58 26.58
N LEU A 507 -41.99 5.32 26.33
CA LEU A 507 -40.62 4.83 26.14
C LEU A 507 -40.32 4.80 24.65
N TYR A 508 -39.29 5.51 24.21
CA TYR A 508 -38.80 5.50 22.83
C TYR A 508 -37.56 4.63 22.77
N LEU A 509 -37.62 3.52 22.05
CA LEU A 509 -36.49 2.59 21.89
C LEU A 509 -36.12 2.50 20.40
N PRO A 510 -34.83 2.62 20.04
CA PRO A 510 -34.41 2.63 18.64
C PRO A 510 -34.72 1.29 17.98
N ARG A 511 -35.16 1.36 16.71
CA ARG A 511 -35.39 0.18 15.89
C ARG A 511 -34.10 -0.61 15.71
N TYR A 512 -34.19 -1.91 15.94
CA TYR A 512 -33.18 -2.87 15.53
C TYR A 512 -33.44 -3.35 14.09
N HIS A 513 -32.39 -3.39 13.27
CA HIS A 513 -32.48 -3.78 11.85
C HIS A 513 -32.19 -5.28 11.59
N GLY A 514 -31.92 -6.08 12.64
CA GLY A 514 -31.75 -7.55 12.53
C GLY A 514 -33.04 -8.34 12.81
N VAL A 515 -32.99 -9.67 12.62
CA VAL A 515 -34.12 -10.57 12.87
C VAL A 515 -34.19 -10.90 14.36
N ALA A 516 -35.36 -10.75 14.99
CA ALA A 516 -35.57 -11.09 16.40
C ALA A 516 -35.39 -12.60 16.63
N GLY A 517 -34.48 -12.96 17.54
CA GLY A 517 -34.29 -14.35 17.95
C GLY A 517 -35.52 -14.86 18.72
N GLU A 518 -36.06 -15.99 18.31
CA GLU A 518 -37.16 -16.63 19.02
C GLU A 518 -36.65 -17.24 20.33
N ARG A 519 -36.84 -16.54 21.46
CA ARG A 519 -36.88 -17.19 22.76
C ARG A 519 -38.21 -17.93 22.89
N THR A 520 -38.13 -19.25 22.96
CA THR A 520 -39.23 -20.17 23.22
C THR A 520 -39.84 -19.82 24.59
N ALA A 521 -41.04 -19.25 24.57
CA ALA A 521 -41.80 -18.96 25.78
C ALA A 521 -42.09 -20.26 26.53
N GLN A 522 -41.49 -20.44 27.71
CA GLN A 522 -41.91 -21.47 28.65
C GLN A 522 -43.33 -21.14 29.15
N GLU A 523 -44.25 -22.05 28.82
CA GLU A 523 -45.68 -21.95 29.07
C GLU A 523 -46.01 -21.79 30.57
N GLY A 524 -47.08 -21.05 30.81
CA GLY A 524 -47.56 -20.64 32.12
C GLY A 524 -47.85 -21.76 33.11
N VAL A 525 -47.66 -21.39 34.38
CA VAL A 525 -47.96 -22.14 35.60
C VAL A 525 -49.35 -22.81 35.53
N LYS A 526 -49.36 -24.12 35.33
CA LYS A 526 -50.43 -24.99 35.82
C LYS A 526 -50.20 -25.20 37.32
N ILE A 527 -51.18 -24.85 38.14
CA ILE A 527 -51.25 -25.35 39.52
C ILE A 527 -51.51 -26.85 39.39
N VAL A 528 -50.46 -27.65 39.55
CA VAL A 528 -50.58 -29.11 39.61
C VAL A 528 -51.02 -29.44 41.02
N ASN A 529 -52.29 -29.81 41.17
CA ASN A 529 -52.74 -30.54 42.36
C ASN A 529 -51.87 -31.79 42.52
N SER A 530 -51.31 -31.95 43.70
CA SER A 530 -50.42 -33.03 44.12
C SER A 530 -50.98 -34.42 43.78
N GLN A 531 -50.34 -35.08 42.82
CA GLN A 531 -50.39 -36.54 42.65
C GLN A 531 -48.99 -37.18 42.75
N LEU A 532 -47.99 -36.46 43.29
CA LEU A 532 -46.72 -37.08 43.67
C LEU A 532 -46.95 -37.88 44.96
N GLY A 533 -46.72 -39.18 44.91
CA GLY A 533 -46.68 -40.02 46.12
C GLY A 533 -45.57 -39.57 47.07
N ALA A 534 -45.54 -40.14 48.29
CA ALA A 534 -44.49 -39.84 49.26
C ALA A 534 -43.09 -40.14 48.65
N LEU A 535 -42.23 -39.12 48.59
CA LEU A 535 -40.86 -39.20 48.06
C LEU A 535 -39.86 -39.42 49.21
N SER A 536 -38.76 -40.11 48.92
CA SER A 536 -37.59 -40.20 49.79
C SER A 536 -36.60 -39.10 49.41
N ILE A 537 -36.39 -38.12 50.29
CA ILE A 537 -35.61 -36.90 50.02
C ILE A 537 -34.34 -36.87 50.88
N LEU A 538 -33.19 -36.66 50.25
CA LEU A 538 -31.94 -36.32 50.93
C LEU A 538 -31.81 -34.79 51.02
N LEU A 539 -31.79 -34.23 52.23
CA LEU A 539 -31.63 -32.80 52.50
C LEU A 539 -30.20 -32.50 52.94
N VAL A 540 -29.47 -31.68 52.19
CA VAL A 540 -28.10 -31.24 52.50
C VAL A 540 -28.11 -29.74 52.77
N GLU A 541 -27.92 -29.36 54.03
CA GLU A 541 -27.98 -27.97 54.49
C GLU A 541 -27.11 -27.83 55.76
N ASP A 542 -26.21 -26.85 55.77
CA ASP A 542 -25.23 -26.64 56.84
C ASP A 542 -25.78 -25.83 58.02
N ASP A 543 -26.71 -24.89 57.82
CA ASP A 543 -27.38 -24.19 58.93
C ASP A 543 -28.43 -25.11 59.59
N PRO A 544 -28.23 -25.54 60.85
CA PRO A 544 -29.13 -26.48 61.53
C PRO A 544 -30.57 -25.94 61.68
N ARG A 545 -30.76 -24.62 61.67
CA ARG A 545 -32.09 -23.99 61.77
C ARG A 545 -32.83 -24.07 60.44
N VAL A 546 -32.13 -23.78 59.35
CA VAL A 546 -32.69 -23.86 57.99
C VAL A 546 -32.96 -25.32 57.63
N GLN A 547 -32.04 -26.22 58.00
CA GLN A 547 -32.19 -27.66 57.81
C GLN A 547 -33.43 -28.18 58.57
N ALA A 548 -33.58 -27.82 59.84
CA ALA A 548 -34.74 -28.22 60.65
C ALA A 548 -36.06 -27.69 60.10
N SER A 549 -36.09 -26.42 59.66
CA SER A 549 -37.27 -25.79 59.07
C SER A 549 -37.67 -26.42 57.73
N THR A 550 -36.69 -26.63 56.84
CA THR A 550 -36.91 -27.25 55.53
C THR A 550 -37.35 -28.69 55.68
N ARG A 551 -36.72 -29.46 56.59
CA ARG A 551 -37.14 -30.82 56.93
C ARG A 551 -38.59 -30.87 57.43
N ALA A 552 -38.99 -29.95 58.31
CA ALA A 552 -40.37 -29.88 58.79
C ALA A 552 -41.36 -29.60 57.65
N GLY A 553 -41.03 -28.67 56.74
CA GLY A 553 -41.85 -28.38 55.57
C GLY A 553 -41.99 -29.56 54.60
N LEU A 554 -40.91 -30.31 54.37
CA LEU A 554 -40.93 -31.52 53.54
C LEU A 554 -41.77 -32.66 54.16
N ILE A 555 -41.72 -32.82 55.48
CA ILE A 555 -42.55 -33.80 56.21
C ILE A 555 -44.04 -33.41 56.13
N GLU A 556 -44.36 -32.11 56.28
CA GLU A 556 -45.73 -31.59 56.15
C GLU A 556 -46.30 -31.82 54.73
N LEU A 557 -45.45 -31.75 53.71
CA LEU A 557 -45.80 -32.09 52.32
C LEU A 557 -45.97 -33.61 52.08
N GLY A 558 -45.75 -34.45 53.10
CA GLY A 558 -45.95 -35.89 53.03
C GLY A 558 -44.74 -36.70 52.54
N HIS A 559 -43.53 -36.12 52.55
CA HIS A 559 -42.30 -36.78 52.12
C HIS A 559 -41.50 -37.38 53.29
N SER A 560 -40.71 -38.43 53.01
CA SER A 560 -39.72 -38.96 53.94
C SER A 560 -38.40 -38.23 53.73
N VAL A 561 -37.77 -37.77 54.81
CA VAL A 561 -36.59 -36.89 54.70
C VAL A 561 -35.45 -37.43 55.55
N ARG A 562 -34.28 -37.62 54.93
CA ARG A 562 -33.01 -37.76 55.65
C ARG A 562 -32.20 -36.49 55.46
N ALA A 563 -31.79 -35.87 56.56
CA ALA A 563 -31.02 -34.62 56.53
C ALA A 563 -29.57 -34.86 56.94
N CYS A 564 -28.65 -34.12 56.33
CA CYS A 564 -27.22 -34.09 56.65
C CYS A 564 -26.68 -32.65 56.53
N SER A 565 -25.56 -32.42 57.19
CA SER A 565 -24.97 -31.10 57.44
C SER A 565 -23.86 -30.70 56.47
N SER A 566 -23.40 -31.62 55.62
CA SER A 566 -22.31 -31.39 54.68
C SER A 566 -22.41 -32.30 53.46
N GLY A 567 -21.71 -31.91 52.38
CA GLY A 567 -21.60 -32.75 51.19
C GLY A 567 -20.89 -34.08 51.45
N ASP A 568 -19.89 -34.12 52.34
CA ASP A 568 -19.19 -35.37 52.69
C ASP A 568 -20.13 -36.36 53.39
N GLU A 569 -20.94 -35.89 54.35
CA GLU A 569 -21.95 -36.72 55.02
C GLU A 569 -23.03 -37.20 54.03
N ALA A 570 -23.39 -36.39 53.04
CA ALA A 570 -24.32 -36.78 51.98
C ALA A 570 -23.76 -37.95 51.14
N LEU A 571 -22.47 -37.93 50.80
CA LEU A 571 -21.79 -39.01 50.09
C LEU A 571 -21.74 -40.31 50.91
N GLU A 572 -21.46 -40.21 52.20
CA GLU A 572 -21.49 -41.38 53.10
C GLU A 572 -22.90 -41.99 53.19
N ILE A 573 -23.93 -41.15 53.31
CA ILE A 573 -25.34 -41.60 53.35
C ILE A 573 -25.72 -42.30 52.05
N LEU A 574 -25.30 -41.78 50.89
CA LEU A 574 -25.56 -42.40 49.60
C LEU A 574 -24.86 -43.76 49.47
N ALA A 575 -23.60 -43.87 49.94
CA ALA A 575 -22.83 -45.11 49.91
C ALA A 575 -23.43 -46.25 50.75
N THR A 576 -24.23 -45.94 51.77
CA THR A 576 -24.92 -46.95 52.61
C THR A 576 -26.17 -47.57 51.96
N GLY A 577 -26.51 -47.21 50.72
CA GLY A 577 -27.53 -47.92 49.92
C GLY A 577 -28.97 -47.44 50.12
N SER A 578 -29.16 -46.17 50.45
CA SER A 578 -30.50 -45.59 50.65
C SER A 578 -31.10 -45.09 49.33
N GLY A 579 -32.24 -45.64 48.92
CA GLY A 579 -32.97 -45.18 47.73
C GLY A 579 -33.61 -43.83 47.97
N PHE A 580 -33.01 -42.77 47.40
CA PHE A 580 -33.59 -41.42 47.39
C PHE A 580 -34.14 -41.10 46.00
N ASP A 581 -35.27 -40.39 45.98
CA ASP A 581 -35.91 -39.92 44.75
C ASP A 581 -35.41 -38.52 44.35
N LEU A 582 -35.09 -37.69 45.36
CA LEU A 582 -34.69 -36.29 45.22
C LEU A 582 -33.59 -35.95 46.23
N MET A 583 -32.59 -35.19 45.82
CA MET A 583 -31.65 -34.50 46.68
C MET A 583 -31.93 -32.99 46.64
N LEU A 584 -32.17 -32.41 47.82
CA LEU A 584 -32.27 -30.98 48.04
C LEU A 584 -30.95 -30.51 48.66
N THR A 585 -30.17 -29.67 47.98
CA THR A 585 -28.85 -29.23 48.47
C THR A 585 -28.72 -27.71 48.45
N ASP A 586 -28.14 -27.12 49.51
CA ASP A 586 -27.67 -25.74 49.44
C ASP A 586 -26.52 -25.63 48.42
N VAL A 587 -26.39 -24.47 47.78
CA VAL A 587 -25.32 -24.18 46.81
C VAL A 587 -24.01 -23.91 47.56
N MET A 588 -24.07 -23.15 48.64
CA MET A 588 -22.89 -22.71 49.39
C MET A 588 -22.85 -23.42 50.73
N MET A 589 -21.97 -24.41 50.84
CA MET A 589 -21.71 -25.13 52.08
C MET A 589 -20.19 -25.15 52.36
N PRO A 590 -19.77 -25.07 53.64
CA PRO A 590 -18.36 -25.20 54.00
C PRO A 590 -17.78 -26.55 53.55
N GLY A 591 -16.56 -26.53 52.99
CA GLY A 591 -15.83 -27.73 52.56
C GLY A 591 -16.17 -28.17 51.13
N MET A 592 -17.43 -28.51 50.86
CA MET A 592 -17.90 -28.94 49.54
C MET A 592 -19.16 -28.19 49.13
N THR A 593 -19.14 -27.57 47.96
CA THR A 593 -20.30 -26.84 47.42
C THR A 593 -21.35 -27.79 46.86
N GLY A 594 -22.60 -27.32 46.75
CA GLY A 594 -23.70 -28.08 46.16
C GLY A 594 -23.39 -28.59 44.74
N PRO A 595 -22.90 -27.75 43.81
CA PRO A 595 -22.51 -28.20 42.47
C PRO A 595 -21.39 -29.24 42.47
N GLU A 596 -20.38 -29.11 43.33
CA GLU A 596 -19.32 -30.10 43.48
C GLU A 596 -19.85 -31.45 43.98
N LEU A 597 -20.78 -31.43 44.95
CA LEU A 597 -21.47 -32.62 45.44
C LEU A 597 -22.25 -33.31 44.32
N VAL A 598 -23.04 -32.53 43.57
CA VAL A 598 -23.85 -33.04 42.46
C VAL A 598 -22.97 -33.66 41.38
N SER A 599 -21.91 -32.97 40.96
CA SER A 599 -20.95 -33.49 39.99
C SER A 599 -20.32 -34.83 40.41
N ARG A 600 -20.10 -35.05 41.72
CA ARG A 600 -19.56 -36.32 42.24
C ARG A 600 -20.58 -37.45 42.20
N ILE A 601 -21.87 -37.16 42.43
CA ILE A 601 -22.92 -38.20 42.48
C ILE A 601 -23.61 -38.45 41.13
N SER A 602 -23.56 -37.50 40.19
CA SER A 602 -24.30 -37.60 38.91
C SER A 602 -23.95 -38.84 38.10
N ARG A 603 -22.73 -39.38 38.22
CA ARG A 603 -22.31 -40.61 37.53
C ARG A 603 -22.87 -41.89 38.18
N ASP A 604 -22.83 -41.94 39.51
CA ASP A 604 -23.12 -43.17 40.27
C ASP A 604 -24.60 -43.26 40.67
N TYR A 605 -25.30 -42.12 40.76
CA TYR A 605 -26.70 -42.01 41.16
C TYR A 605 -27.54 -41.18 40.16
N PRO A 606 -27.57 -41.53 38.85
CA PRO A 606 -28.27 -40.75 37.82
C PRO A 606 -29.80 -40.73 37.98
N HIS A 607 -30.34 -41.55 38.89
CA HIS A 607 -31.76 -41.64 39.19
C HIS A 607 -32.23 -40.62 40.22
N ILE A 608 -31.33 -39.96 40.94
CA ILE A 608 -31.69 -38.97 41.96
C ILE A 608 -31.90 -37.63 41.27
N VAL A 609 -33.09 -37.04 41.42
CA VAL A 609 -33.36 -35.68 40.95
C VAL A 609 -32.67 -34.69 41.86
N VAL A 610 -32.15 -33.60 41.33
CA VAL A 610 -31.48 -32.57 42.13
C VAL A 610 -32.26 -31.26 42.08
N LEU A 611 -32.52 -30.69 43.26
CA LEU A 611 -33.06 -29.35 43.43
C LEU A 611 -32.06 -28.53 44.27
N PHE A 612 -31.51 -27.49 43.67
CA PHE A 612 -30.62 -26.57 44.39
C PHE A 612 -31.43 -25.59 45.20
N VAL A 613 -30.94 -25.25 46.39
CA VAL A 613 -31.46 -24.18 47.21
C VAL A 613 -30.39 -23.11 47.31
N THR A 614 -30.72 -21.85 47.01
CA THR A 614 -29.74 -20.75 47.03
C THR A 614 -30.25 -19.56 47.85
N GLY A 615 -29.34 -18.91 48.57
CA GLY A 615 -29.58 -17.63 49.25
C GLY A 615 -29.46 -16.40 48.34
N TYR A 616 -29.01 -16.54 47.09
CA TYR A 616 -28.54 -15.41 46.29
C TYR A 616 -28.80 -15.52 44.79
N VAL A 617 -29.13 -14.40 44.13
CA VAL A 617 -29.48 -14.35 42.70
C VAL A 617 -28.26 -14.53 41.78
N GLY A 618 -27.07 -14.15 42.23
CA GLY A 618 -25.82 -14.27 41.45
C GLY A 618 -25.15 -15.64 41.49
N GLU A 619 -25.65 -16.57 42.29
CA GLU A 619 -25.10 -17.92 42.40
C GLU A 619 -25.59 -18.81 41.25
N ALA A 620 -26.82 -18.65 40.77
CA ALA A 620 -27.40 -19.50 39.72
C ALA A 620 -27.31 -18.94 38.29
N GLY A 621 -26.89 -17.67 38.13
CA GLY A 621 -27.04 -16.93 36.87
C GLY A 621 -25.78 -16.69 36.04
N GLN A 622 -24.59 -17.11 36.50
CA GLN A 622 -23.31 -16.82 35.83
C GLN A 622 -22.40 -18.03 35.59
N SER A 623 -22.85 -19.25 35.92
CA SER A 623 -22.06 -20.47 35.74
C SER A 623 -22.87 -21.54 35.00
N ASP A 624 -22.24 -22.22 34.03
CA ASP A 624 -22.77 -23.39 33.32
C ASP A 624 -23.19 -24.54 34.27
N ASP A 625 -22.76 -24.47 35.55
CA ASP A 625 -22.95 -25.48 36.58
C ASP A 625 -24.42 -25.74 36.98
N PHE A 626 -25.34 -24.81 36.69
CA PHE A 626 -26.77 -24.96 37.01
C PHE A 626 -27.64 -25.33 35.81
N ALA A 627 -27.05 -25.42 34.62
CA ALA A 627 -27.76 -25.75 33.39
C ALA A 627 -28.40 -27.15 33.50
N GLY A 628 -29.74 -27.21 33.39
CA GLY A 628 -30.50 -28.46 33.44
C GLY A 628 -31.11 -28.81 34.82
N TYR A 629 -30.75 -28.11 35.89
CA TYR A 629 -31.30 -28.34 37.23
C TYR A 629 -32.40 -27.33 37.61
N GLU A 630 -33.24 -27.67 38.60
CA GLU A 630 -34.16 -26.70 39.21
C GLU A 630 -33.50 -26.00 40.40
N VAL A 631 -33.88 -24.74 40.63
CA VAL A 631 -33.31 -23.90 41.68
C VAL A 631 -34.41 -23.20 42.47
N LEU A 632 -34.42 -23.40 43.79
CA LEU A 632 -35.30 -22.76 44.77
C LEU A 632 -34.55 -21.66 45.54
N ARG A 633 -35.16 -20.48 45.68
CA ARG A 633 -34.53 -19.32 46.33
C ARG A 633 -34.99 -19.13 47.77
N LYS A 634 -34.06 -18.93 48.71
CA LYS A 634 -34.32 -18.51 50.09
C LYS A 634 -34.62 -17.00 50.13
N PRO A 635 -35.56 -16.53 50.98
CA PRO A 635 -36.52 -17.32 51.74
C PRO A 635 -37.65 -17.85 50.85
N PHE A 636 -38.11 -19.08 51.12
CA PHE A 636 -39.22 -19.73 50.41
C PHE A 636 -40.32 -20.19 51.37
N THR A 637 -41.53 -20.36 50.85
CA THR A 637 -42.68 -20.90 51.60
C THR A 637 -42.81 -22.40 51.38
N ILE A 638 -43.58 -23.10 52.23
CA ILE A 638 -43.88 -24.53 52.06
C ILE A 638 -44.56 -24.80 50.70
N ALA A 639 -45.46 -23.91 50.26
CA ALA A 639 -46.08 -24.01 48.94
C ALA A 639 -45.06 -23.82 47.80
N GLY A 640 -44.11 -22.90 47.96
CA GLY A 640 -43.02 -22.70 47.00
C GLY A 640 -42.10 -23.91 46.91
N LEU A 641 -41.76 -24.52 48.05
CA LEU A 641 -40.99 -25.75 48.13
C LEU A 641 -41.72 -26.91 47.43
N GLY A 642 -43.01 -27.10 47.68
CA GLY A 642 -43.82 -28.13 47.02
C GLY A 642 -43.88 -27.97 45.49
N ASN A 643 -44.03 -26.74 45.00
CA ASN A 643 -44.03 -26.45 43.57
C ASN A 643 -42.67 -26.74 42.92
N ALA A 644 -41.56 -26.35 43.57
CA ALA A 644 -40.23 -26.61 43.06
C ALA A 644 -39.90 -28.10 42.99
N ILE A 645 -40.34 -28.88 44.00
CA ILE A 645 -40.22 -30.34 44.01
C ILE A 645 -41.03 -30.94 42.85
N ALA A 646 -42.27 -30.49 42.65
CA ALA A 646 -43.11 -30.97 41.57
C ALA A 646 -42.47 -30.71 40.20
N GLN A 647 -41.94 -29.50 39.98
CA GLN A 647 -41.24 -29.13 38.73
C GLN A 647 -39.97 -29.96 38.50
N ALA A 648 -39.16 -30.15 39.55
CA ALA A 648 -37.93 -30.95 39.47
C ALA A 648 -38.24 -32.41 39.09
N MET A 649 -39.27 -32.99 39.69
CA MET A 649 -39.69 -34.37 39.40
C MET A 649 -40.35 -34.52 38.02
N ASP A 650 -41.09 -33.52 37.53
CA ASP A 650 -41.74 -33.56 36.21
C ASP A 650 -40.71 -33.47 35.06
N ARG A 651 -39.60 -32.74 35.25
CA ARG A 651 -38.47 -32.69 34.28
C ARG A 651 -37.82 -34.06 34.06
N ARG A 652 -37.82 -34.95 35.06
CA ARG A 652 -37.31 -36.35 34.94
C ARG A 652 -38.07 -37.17 33.88
N GLY A 653 -39.32 -36.78 33.55
CA GLY A 653 -40.18 -37.47 32.60
C GLY A 653 -40.03 -37.06 31.12
N LYS A 654 -39.24 -36.02 30.81
CA LYS A 654 -38.97 -35.60 29.42
C LYS A 654 -37.50 -35.85 29.06
N PRO A 655 -37.18 -36.67 28.04
CA PRO A 655 -35.82 -36.80 27.57
C PRO A 655 -35.35 -35.46 27.03
N ALA A 656 -34.21 -34.97 27.52
CA ALA A 656 -33.56 -33.77 27.03
C ALA A 656 -33.22 -33.95 25.55
N SER A 657 -33.94 -33.27 24.66
CA SER A 657 -33.54 -33.13 23.27
C SER A 657 -32.22 -32.38 23.23
N SER A 658 -31.16 -33.10 22.85
CA SER A 658 -29.86 -32.56 22.50
C SER A 658 -30.01 -31.40 21.52
N GLN A 659 -29.66 -30.19 21.95
CA GLN A 659 -29.27 -29.10 21.08
C GLN A 659 -27.82 -28.76 21.40
N ALA A 660 -26.92 -29.48 20.73
CA ALA A 660 -25.59 -29.00 20.42
C ALA A 660 -25.65 -28.40 19.00
N ALA A 661 -25.48 -27.09 18.90
CA ALA A 661 -24.99 -26.37 17.72
C ALA A 661 -24.48 -24.99 18.15
#